data_AF-A0A1H7WXF0-F1
#
_entry.id   AF-A0A1H7WXF0-F1
#
_cell.length_a   1.000
_cell.length_b   1.000
_cell.length_c   1.000
_cell.angle_alpha   90.00
_cell.angle_beta   90.00
_cell.angle_gamma   90.00
#
_symmetry.space_group_name_H-M   'P 1'
#
loop_
_entity.id
_entity.type
_entity.pdbx_description
1 polymer ?
#
loop_
_entity_poly.entity_id
_entity_poly.type
_entity_poly.pdbx_seq_one_letter_code
_entity_poly.pdbx_strand_id
1 'polypeptide(L)'
;MIKRYVEHHEDLEKLKEFIKTNKPELYHDIFKDENKNGYAGYIENGVKQDEFYKYLKNTLSKIDGSDYFLDKIEREDFLRKQRTFDNGSIPHQIHLQEMHAILRRQGDYYPFLKEKQDRIEKILTFRIPYYVGPLVRKDSRFAWAEYRSDEKITPWNFDKVIDKEKSAEKFITRMTLNDLYLPEEKVLPKHSHVYEIYAVYNELTKIKYVNEQGKESFFDSNMKQEIFDHVFKENRKVTKEKLLNYLNKEFPEYRIKDLIGLDKENKSFNASLGTYHDLKKILDKSFLDDKVNEEVIEDIIKTLTLFEDKDMIHERLQKYSDIFTANQLKKLERRHYTGWGRLSYKLINGIRNKENNKTILDYLIDDGSANRNFMQLINDDTLPFKQIIQKSQVVGDVDDIEAVVHDLPGSPAIKKGILQSVKIVDELVKVMGGNPDNIVIEMARENQTTNRGRSQSQQRLKKLQNSLKELGSNILNEEKPSYIEDKVENSHLQNDQLFLYYIQNGKDMYTGDELDIDHLSDYDIDHIIPQAFIKDDSIDNRVLTSSAKNRGKSDDVPSLDIVRARKAEWVRLYKSGLISKRKFDNLTKAERGGLTEADKAGFIKRQLVETRQITKHVAQILDARFNTEHDENDKVIRDVKVITLKSNLVSQFRKDFEFYKVREINDYHHAHDAYLNAVVGTALLKKYPKLAPEFVYGEYKKYDVRKLIAKSSDDHSEMGKATAKYFFYSNLMNFFKTKVKYADGSVYERPIIETNADGEVVWNKQKDFEIIRKVLSYPQVNIVKKVEEQTVGQNGGLFDNNILAKPEKDDKKKLFPIKKSLSTTSYGGYARATIAYSILIVSEFGKNKELKLLGLPLLDKVKYEKNPIAYLNSIGIINVKSIFKLPKYCLFEFQEKNTNYRRYMVSNQELKRANQLFLTCKETELVYKHIKSDNDNTHLVGNEKTILSIWNKLVIFMERTKLIDKKLFASLKQLKDEVDLINILDMAAKSFDFTKISAGQKKISLSDSLSLPIKRWQFKSDEKMLNQLKDATLIHQSITGLYETRIDLSKLGEE
;
A
#
# COMPACT_ATOMS: atom_id res chain seq x y z
N MET A 1 20.34 39.02 3.87
CA MET A 1 19.08 39.57 4.42
C MET A 1 19.00 41.09 4.35
N ILE A 2 20.04 41.84 4.75
CA ILE A 2 20.05 43.31 4.63
C ILE A 2 19.94 43.75 3.17
N LYS A 3 20.79 43.21 2.28
CA LYS A 3 20.72 43.48 0.83
C LYS A 3 19.29 43.31 0.28
N ARG A 4 18.64 42.18 0.58
CA ARG A 4 17.24 41.90 0.21
C ARG A 4 16.25 42.96 0.72
N TYR A 5 16.42 43.46 1.96
CA TYR A 5 15.56 44.52 2.51
C TYR A 5 15.75 45.86 1.78
N VAL A 6 17.00 46.21 1.48
CA VAL A 6 17.35 47.43 0.73
C VAL A 6 16.80 47.35 -0.70
N GLU A 7 17.08 46.26 -1.41
CA GLU A 7 16.57 46.02 -2.77
C GLU A 7 15.04 46.01 -2.82
N HIS A 8 14.37 45.42 -1.81
CA HIS A 8 12.92 45.49 -1.70
C HIS A 8 12.42 46.94 -1.61
N HIS A 9 13.05 47.77 -0.80
CA HIS A 9 12.67 49.17 -0.64
C HIS A 9 12.84 49.94 -1.96
N GLU A 10 14.01 49.82 -2.59
CA GLU A 10 14.32 50.47 -3.87
C GLU A 10 13.37 50.02 -4.99
N ASP A 11 13.12 48.72 -5.10
CA ASP A 11 12.20 48.15 -6.08
C ASP A 11 10.76 48.60 -5.85
N LEU A 12 10.35 48.77 -4.60
CA LEU A 12 9.00 49.22 -4.24
C LEU A 12 8.80 50.69 -4.62
N GLU A 13 9.80 51.54 -4.39
CA GLU A 13 9.76 52.94 -4.80
C GLU A 13 9.65 53.05 -6.32
N LYS A 14 10.50 52.33 -7.06
CA LYS A 14 10.46 52.27 -8.53
C LYS A 14 9.11 51.78 -9.04
N LEU A 15 8.55 50.73 -8.44
CA LEU A 15 7.24 50.20 -8.85
C LEU A 15 6.12 51.21 -8.57
N LYS A 16 6.13 51.88 -7.41
CA LYS A 16 5.12 52.91 -7.09
C LYS A 16 5.20 54.09 -8.05
N GLU A 17 6.40 54.56 -8.37
CA GLU A 17 6.61 55.65 -9.33
C GLU A 17 6.15 55.23 -10.73
N PHE A 18 6.57 54.05 -11.20
CA PHE A 18 6.18 53.51 -12.50
C PHE A 18 4.66 53.40 -12.66
N ILE A 19 3.96 52.86 -11.66
CA ILE A 19 2.49 52.73 -11.70
C ILE A 19 1.82 54.11 -11.64
N LYS A 20 2.30 55.05 -10.81
CA LYS A 20 1.75 56.41 -10.76
C LYS A 20 1.87 57.15 -12.09
N THR A 21 2.95 56.92 -12.85
CA THR A 21 3.18 57.59 -14.12
C THR A 21 2.41 56.94 -15.27
N ASN A 22 2.40 55.60 -15.34
CA ASN A 22 1.90 54.89 -16.53
C ASN A 22 0.45 54.38 -16.39
N LYS A 23 0.02 54.00 -15.18
CA LYS A 23 -1.31 53.42 -14.90
C LYS A 23 -1.83 53.79 -13.50
N PRO A 24 -2.14 55.08 -13.22
CA PRO A 24 -2.58 55.54 -11.89
C PRO A 24 -3.80 54.80 -11.33
N GLU A 25 -4.71 54.35 -12.21
CA GLU A 25 -5.94 53.65 -11.86
C GLU A 25 -5.69 52.31 -11.15
N LEU A 26 -4.53 51.67 -11.40
CA LEU A 26 -4.15 50.40 -10.77
C LEU A 26 -3.49 50.58 -9.40
N TYR A 27 -3.14 51.81 -9.03
CA TYR A 27 -2.38 52.08 -7.81
C TYR A 27 -3.11 51.61 -6.54
N HIS A 28 -4.43 51.83 -6.48
CA HIS A 28 -5.24 51.39 -5.35
C HIS A 28 -5.25 49.86 -5.23
N ASP A 29 -5.54 49.16 -6.32
CA ASP A 29 -5.63 47.69 -6.35
C ASP A 29 -4.29 47.02 -6.05
N ILE A 30 -3.18 47.61 -6.50
CA ILE A 30 -1.84 47.06 -6.24
C ILE A 30 -1.40 47.35 -4.80
N PHE A 31 -1.54 48.58 -4.30
CA PHE A 31 -0.86 49.01 -3.07
C PHE A 31 -1.76 49.23 -1.86
N LYS A 32 -3.09 49.20 -2.00
CA LYS A 32 -4.04 49.48 -0.92
C LYS A 32 -5.10 48.40 -0.70
N ASP A 33 -5.53 47.69 -1.74
CA ASP A 33 -6.56 46.65 -1.60
C ASP A 33 -5.95 45.31 -1.12
N GLU A 34 -6.16 44.99 0.15
CA GLU A 34 -5.71 43.74 0.78
C GLU A 34 -6.43 42.48 0.26
N ASN A 35 -7.58 42.64 -0.42
CA ASN A 35 -8.33 41.53 -1.02
C ASN A 35 -7.82 41.16 -2.42
N LYS A 36 -6.93 41.97 -3.00
CA LYS A 36 -6.28 41.69 -4.27
C LYS A 36 -4.94 41.02 -4.02
N ASN A 37 -4.46 40.29 -5.03
CA ASN A 37 -3.13 39.68 -5.00
C ASN A 37 -2.01 40.70 -5.31
N GLY A 38 -2.25 41.98 -5.06
CA GLY A 38 -1.27 43.05 -5.16
C GLY A 38 -0.32 43.09 -3.96
N TYR A 39 0.48 44.16 -3.89
CA TYR A 39 1.43 44.38 -2.81
C TYR A 39 0.77 44.44 -1.43
N ALA A 40 -0.41 45.06 -1.30
CA ALA A 40 -1.16 45.11 -0.03
C ALA A 40 -1.53 43.69 0.45
N GLY A 41 -2.17 42.88 -0.40
CA GLY A 41 -2.48 41.48 -0.06
C GLY A 41 -1.23 40.63 0.20
N TYR A 42 -0.14 40.88 -0.54
CA TYR A 42 1.14 40.21 -0.31
C TYR A 42 1.72 40.53 1.07
N ILE A 43 1.67 41.76 1.55
CA ILE A 43 2.20 42.12 2.87
C ILE A 43 1.25 41.72 4.01
N GLU A 44 -0.03 42.10 3.91
CA GLU A 44 -0.98 42.07 5.04
C GLU A 44 -1.86 40.80 5.07
N ASN A 45 -2.27 40.27 3.91
CA ASN A 45 -3.26 39.19 3.81
C ASN A 45 -2.64 37.82 3.49
N GLY A 46 -1.31 37.71 3.55
CA GLY A 46 -0.61 36.44 3.39
C GLY A 46 -0.66 35.86 1.96
N VAL A 47 -0.93 36.68 0.94
CA VAL A 47 -0.80 36.26 -0.47
C VAL A 47 0.61 35.72 -0.69
N LYS A 48 0.71 34.59 -1.39
CA LYS A 48 2.00 33.94 -1.62
C LYS A 48 2.79 34.64 -2.73
N GLN A 49 4.11 34.45 -2.72
CA GLN A 49 5.01 35.09 -3.68
C GLN A 49 4.66 34.75 -5.15
N ASP A 50 4.31 33.49 -5.42
CA ASP A 50 3.89 33.01 -6.74
C ASP A 50 2.58 33.65 -7.22
N GLU A 51 1.58 33.76 -6.34
CA GLU A 51 0.31 34.42 -6.64
C GLU A 51 0.49 35.93 -6.87
N PHE A 52 1.33 36.58 -6.06
CA PHE A 52 1.70 37.98 -6.21
C PHE A 52 2.45 38.24 -7.52
N TYR A 53 3.43 37.39 -7.86
CA TYR A 53 4.18 37.49 -9.11
C TYR A 53 3.30 37.25 -10.32
N LYS A 54 2.39 36.26 -10.28
CA LYS A 54 1.42 36.02 -11.35
C LYS A 54 0.50 37.23 -11.56
N TYR A 55 0.01 37.82 -10.47
CA TYR A 55 -0.80 39.04 -10.53
C TYR A 55 -0.03 40.21 -11.15
N LEU A 56 1.20 40.48 -10.69
CA LEU A 56 2.02 41.54 -11.25
C LEU A 56 2.43 41.28 -12.69
N LYS A 57 2.86 40.08 -13.07
CA LYS A 57 3.24 39.73 -14.44
C LYS A 57 2.09 39.99 -15.41
N ASN A 58 0.87 39.54 -15.08
CA ASN A 58 -0.33 39.79 -15.89
C ASN A 58 -0.72 41.28 -16.00
N THR A 59 -0.37 42.07 -14.98
CA THR A 59 -0.71 43.49 -14.92
C THR A 59 0.32 44.34 -15.65
N LEU A 60 1.60 44.06 -15.41
CA LEU A 60 2.75 44.80 -15.92
C LEU A 60 3.04 44.48 -17.38
N SER A 61 2.80 43.25 -17.86
CA SER A 61 3.05 42.86 -19.26
C SER A 61 2.21 43.64 -20.29
N LYS A 62 1.22 44.42 -19.83
CA LYS A 62 0.36 45.28 -20.65
C LYS A 62 0.79 46.75 -20.63
N ILE A 63 1.94 47.05 -20.02
CA ILE A 63 2.47 48.40 -19.82
C ILE A 63 3.89 48.43 -20.40
N ASP A 64 4.11 49.32 -21.36
CA ASP A 64 5.42 49.52 -21.98
C ASP A 64 6.43 50.03 -20.94
N GLY A 65 7.68 49.55 -21.02
CA GLY A 65 8.76 49.90 -20.08
C GLY A 65 8.76 49.11 -18.76
N SER A 66 8.00 48.02 -18.66
CA SER A 66 7.91 47.17 -17.46
C SER A 66 8.99 46.08 -17.37
N ASP A 67 9.90 46.00 -18.35
CA ASP A 67 10.90 44.92 -18.50
C ASP A 67 11.75 44.70 -17.25
N TYR A 68 12.15 45.78 -16.56
CA TYR A 68 12.92 45.72 -15.32
C TYR A 68 12.23 44.88 -14.24
N PHE A 69 10.93 45.08 -14.06
CA PHE A 69 10.16 44.37 -13.05
C PHE A 69 9.91 42.92 -13.47
N LEU A 70 9.62 42.69 -14.75
CA LEU A 70 9.37 41.35 -15.29
C LEU A 70 10.61 40.47 -15.19
N ASP A 71 11.80 40.97 -15.53
CA ASP A 71 13.07 40.23 -15.40
C ASP A 71 13.36 39.83 -13.94
N LYS A 72 13.16 40.73 -12.97
CA LYS A 72 13.32 40.39 -11.55
C LYS A 72 12.28 39.41 -11.04
N ILE A 73 11.06 39.45 -11.56
CA ILE A 73 10.00 38.47 -11.25
C ILE A 73 10.38 37.09 -11.77
N GLU A 74 10.88 36.97 -13.00
CA GLU A 74 11.33 35.70 -13.58
C GLU A 74 12.50 35.08 -12.81
N ARG A 75 13.40 35.91 -12.28
CA ARG A 75 14.52 35.46 -11.41
C ARG A 75 14.09 35.15 -9.97
N GLU A 76 12.81 35.33 -9.65
CA GLU A 76 12.24 35.22 -8.31
C GLU A 76 12.93 36.09 -7.24
N ASP A 77 13.41 37.28 -7.63
CA ASP A 77 14.16 38.18 -6.74
C ASP A 77 13.51 39.56 -6.56
N PHE A 78 12.23 39.70 -6.93
CA PHE A 78 11.49 40.96 -6.85
C PHE A 78 10.71 41.10 -5.52
N LEU A 79 10.88 42.21 -4.79
CA LEU A 79 10.11 42.51 -3.55
C LEU A 79 10.06 41.34 -2.55
N ARG A 80 11.18 40.64 -2.39
CA ARG A 80 11.27 39.44 -1.55
C ARG A 80 11.15 39.79 -0.08
N LYS A 81 10.40 39.00 0.69
CA LYS A 81 10.38 39.07 2.15
C LYS A 81 11.68 38.52 2.73
N GLN A 82 12.04 38.95 3.94
CA GLN A 82 13.22 38.41 4.64
C GLN A 82 12.97 36.98 5.16
N ARG A 83 11.74 36.67 5.59
CA ARG A 83 11.34 35.34 6.07
C ARG A 83 10.55 34.62 4.98
N THR A 84 11.18 33.65 4.36
CA THR A 84 10.65 32.91 3.21
C THR A 84 10.93 31.42 3.36
N PHE A 85 10.26 30.58 2.58
CA PHE A 85 10.38 29.12 2.69
C PHE A 85 11.80 28.62 2.32
N ASP A 86 12.48 29.30 1.39
CA ASP A 86 13.84 28.95 0.91
C ASP A 86 14.92 29.15 1.99
N ASN A 87 14.65 29.98 3.00
CA ASN A 87 15.55 30.14 4.15
C ASN A 87 15.71 28.84 4.96
N GLY A 88 14.85 27.85 4.78
CA GLY A 88 15.01 26.52 5.38
C GLY A 88 16.26 25.76 4.90
N SER A 89 16.92 26.24 3.84
CA SER A 89 18.20 25.70 3.34
C SER A 89 19.44 26.22 4.09
N ILE A 90 19.29 27.26 4.92
CA ILE A 90 20.41 27.86 5.66
C ILE A 90 20.89 26.86 6.73
N PRO A 91 22.14 26.40 6.68
CA PRO A 91 22.65 25.47 7.66
C PRO A 91 22.90 26.18 9.00
N HIS A 92 22.67 25.48 10.11
CA HIS A 92 22.77 26.06 11.46
C HIS A 92 24.17 26.62 11.78
N GLN A 93 25.21 26.16 11.07
CA GLN A 93 26.60 26.62 11.19
C GLN A 93 26.76 28.11 10.87
N ILE A 94 25.95 28.66 9.94
CA ILE A 94 25.98 30.10 9.64
C ILE A 94 25.48 30.90 10.85
N HIS A 95 24.38 30.46 11.46
CA HIS A 95 23.88 31.06 12.70
C HIS A 95 24.86 30.90 13.87
N LEU A 96 25.59 29.77 13.93
CA LEU A 96 26.61 29.53 14.95
C LEU A 96 27.78 30.50 14.82
N GLN A 97 28.25 30.79 13.60
CA GLN A 97 29.33 31.76 13.36
C GLN A 97 28.93 33.17 13.82
N GLU A 98 27.71 33.61 13.50
CA GLU A 98 27.18 34.89 13.99
C GLU A 98 27.08 34.91 15.53
N MET A 99 26.58 33.83 16.13
CA MET A 99 26.49 33.66 17.58
C MET A 99 27.88 33.73 18.24
N HIS A 100 28.89 33.03 17.69
CA HIS A 100 30.27 33.08 18.17
C HIS A 100 30.83 34.51 18.13
N ALA A 101 30.60 35.24 17.04
CA ALA A 101 31.05 36.62 16.92
C ALA A 101 30.37 37.54 17.96
N ILE A 102 29.07 37.35 18.20
CA ILE A 102 28.32 38.09 19.22
C ILE A 102 28.84 37.77 20.63
N LEU A 103 28.94 36.49 20.99
CA LEU A 103 29.40 36.04 22.30
C LEU A 103 30.83 36.51 22.57
N ARG A 104 31.74 36.42 21.58
CA ARG A 104 33.11 36.91 21.69
C ARG A 104 33.16 38.41 21.96
N ARG A 105 32.40 39.22 21.20
CA ARG A 105 32.39 40.69 21.34
C ARG A 105 31.74 41.14 22.65
N GLN A 106 30.66 40.49 23.09
CA GLN A 106 29.93 40.87 24.29
C GLN A 106 30.51 40.26 25.58
N GLY A 107 31.26 39.16 25.47
CA GLY A 107 31.87 38.48 26.61
C GLY A 107 32.92 39.32 27.35
N ASP A 108 33.48 40.34 26.71
CA ASP A 108 34.38 41.30 27.36
C ASP A 108 33.64 42.22 28.35
N TYR A 109 32.36 42.49 28.10
CA TYR A 109 31.51 43.35 28.94
C TYR A 109 30.68 42.54 29.95
N TYR A 110 30.33 41.29 29.59
CA TYR A 110 29.47 40.43 30.38
C TYR A 110 30.16 39.09 30.70
N PRO A 111 30.88 38.98 31.83
CA PRO A 111 31.68 37.79 32.16
C PRO A 111 30.90 36.46 32.15
N PHE A 112 29.61 36.49 32.51
CA PHE A 112 28.77 35.29 32.48
C PHE A 112 28.62 34.70 31.07
N LEU A 113 28.76 35.51 30.01
CA LEU A 113 28.72 35.01 28.63
C LEU A 113 29.94 34.16 28.31
N LYS A 114 31.12 34.52 28.82
CA LYS A 114 32.34 33.69 28.70
C LYS A 114 32.17 32.39 29.49
N GLU A 115 31.65 32.47 30.72
CA GLU A 115 31.43 31.29 31.57
C GLU A 115 30.38 30.31 30.99
N LYS A 116 29.33 30.83 30.35
CA LYS A 116 28.21 30.02 29.81
C LYS A 116 28.32 29.75 28.31
N GLN A 117 29.37 30.19 27.64
CA GLN A 117 29.53 30.10 26.18
C GLN A 117 29.25 28.68 25.68
N ASP A 118 29.92 27.66 26.23
CA ASP A 118 29.73 26.27 25.84
C ASP A 118 28.27 25.80 25.95
N ARG A 119 27.55 26.24 26.99
CA ARG A 119 26.14 25.86 27.19
C ARG A 119 25.24 26.53 26.16
N ILE A 120 25.49 27.80 25.84
CA ILE A 120 24.73 28.56 24.84
C ILE A 120 24.93 27.93 23.46
N GLU A 121 26.18 27.63 23.09
CA GLU A 121 26.52 26.97 21.84
C GLU A 121 25.89 25.57 21.75
N LYS A 122 25.90 24.81 22.85
CA LYS A 122 25.28 23.49 22.91
C LYS A 122 23.78 23.55 22.66
N ILE A 123 23.06 24.58 23.11
CA ILE A 123 21.61 24.71 22.84
C ILE A 123 21.33 24.81 21.34
N LEU A 124 22.15 25.55 20.58
CA LEU A 124 21.97 25.70 19.13
C LEU A 124 22.40 24.44 18.36
N THR A 125 23.49 23.81 18.78
CA THR A 125 24.12 22.70 18.03
C THR A 125 23.59 21.32 18.40
N PHE A 126 23.00 21.17 19.59
CA PHE A 126 22.53 19.89 20.08
C PHE A 126 21.34 19.38 19.27
N ARG A 127 21.44 18.12 18.87
CA ARG A 127 20.38 17.38 18.20
C ARG A 127 20.20 16.06 18.93
N ILE A 128 18.96 15.78 19.36
CA ILE A 128 18.63 14.46 19.91
C ILE A 128 18.87 13.43 18.78
N PRO A 129 19.74 12.44 18.99
CA PRO A 129 19.96 11.43 17.97
C PRO A 129 18.69 10.63 17.70
N TYR A 130 18.45 10.30 16.43
CA TYR A 130 17.24 9.59 16.03
C TYR A 130 17.11 8.22 16.72
N TYR A 131 18.23 7.58 17.03
CA TYR A 131 18.30 6.29 17.70
C TYR A 131 18.03 6.37 19.21
N VAL A 132 18.00 7.57 19.80
CA VAL A 132 17.53 7.76 21.19
C VAL A 132 16.02 8.01 21.22
N GLY A 133 15.51 8.78 20.26
CA GLY A 133 14.08 9.06 20.16
C GLY A 133 13.55 9.98 21.28
N PRO A 134 12.24 9.93 21.59
CA PRO A 134 11.62 10.78 22.59
C PRO A 134 12.17 10.54 24.01
N LEU A 135 12.55 11.62 24.70
CA LEU A 135 13.15 11.61 26.05
C LEU A 135 12.10 11.50 27.18
N VAL A 136 11.04 10.73 26.95
CA VAL A 136 9.95 10.55 27.92
C VAL A 136 10.27 9.34 28.79
N ARG A 137 10.26 9.51 30.12
CA ARG A 137 10.60 8.44 31.07
C ARG A 137 9.48 7.42 31.33
N LYS A 138 8.20 7.82 31.22
CA LYS A 138 7.04 6.95 31.50
C LYS A 138 5.95 7.11 30.43
N ASP A 139 5.17 6.05 30.23
CA ASP A 139 3.88 6.05 29.51
C ASP A 139 3.94 6.52 28.04
N SER A 140 4.97 6.13 27.30
CA SER A 140 5.02 6.35 25.86
C SER A 140 5.37 5.09 25.09
N ARG A 141 4.42 4.58 24.29
CA ARG A 141 4.66 3.50 23.31
C ARG A 141 5.69 3.86 22.24
N PHE A 142 6.04 5.14 22.14
CA PHE A 142 6.99 5.68 21.16
C PHE A 142 8.33 6.06 21.77
N ALA A 143 8.53 5.93 23.08
CA ALA A 143 9.82 6.17 23.70
C ALA A 143 10.59 4.85 23.85
N TRP A 144 11.89 4.91 23.63
CA TRP A 144 12.81 3.79 23.83
C TRP A 144 14.17 4.26 24.37
N ALA A 145 14.28 5.54 24.73
CA ALA A 145 15.46 6.06 25.40
C ALA A 145 15.64 5.33 26.74
N GLU A 146 16.88 4.95 27.01
CA GLU A 146 17.34 4.34 28.26
C GLU A 146 18.19 5.36 29.03
N TYR A 147 18.15 5.26 30.35
CA TYR A 147 18.68 6.30 31.25
C TYR A 147 19.70 5.71 32.21
N ARG A 148 20.83 6.39 32.39
CA ARG A 148 21.86 6.08 33.40
C ARG A 148 21.52 6.65 34.78
N SER A 149 20.73 7.73 34.82
CA SER A 149 20.28 8.37 36.06
C SER A 149 18.89 8.98 35.93
N ASP A 150 18.28 9.36 37.06
CA ASP A 150 16.96 10.02 37.12
C ASP A 150 17.00 11.54 37.03
N GLU A 151 18.17 12.11 36.71
CA GLU A 151 18.32 13.56 36.56
C GLU A 151 17.52 14.14 35.39
N LYS A 152 17.24 15.45 35.45
CA LYS A 152 16.62 16.18 34.35
C LYS A 152 17.58 16.30 33.17
N ILE A 153 17.10 15.96 31.98
CA ILE A 153 17.91 15.92 30.76
C ILE A 153 18.02 17.31 30.14
N THR A 154 19.24 17.71 29.79
CA THR A 154 19.60 18.96 29.13
C THR A 154 20.63 18.69 28.03
N PRO A 155 20.85 19.63 27.09
CA PRO A 155 21.86 19.47 26.04
C PRO A 155 23.30 19.22 26.55
N TRP A 156 23.65 19.73 27.74
CA TRP A 156 25.01 19.64 28.29
C TRP A 156 25.23 18.46 29.27
N ASN A 157 24.17 17.83 29.77
CA ASN A 157 24.28 16.60 30.55
C ASN A 157 23.77 15.35 29.81
N PHE A 158 23.37 15.48 28.54
CA PHE A 158 22.77 14.41 27.74
C PHE A 158 23.57 13.11 27.78
N ASP A 159 24.88 13.16 27.50
CA ASP A 159 25.76 11.98 27.47
C ASP A 159 25.98 11.33 28.85
N LYS A 160 25.67 12.06 29.94
CA LYS A 160 25.75 11.54 31.31
C LYS A 160 24.45 10.87 31.74
N VAL A 161 23.30 11.45 31.37
CA VAL A 161 21.98 10.99 31.81
C VAL A 161 21.39 9.92 30.88
N ILE A 162 21.62 10.02 29.57
CA ILE A 162 21.12 9.06 28.58
C ILE A 162 22.14 7.95 28.35
N ASP A 163 21.67 6.71 28.40
CA ASP A 163 22.41 5.56 27.91
C ASP A 163 22.21 5.46 26.39
N LYS A 164 23.06 6.16 25.63
CA LYS A 164 22.95 6.19 24.15
C LYS A 164 23.04 4.80 23.55
N GLU A 165 23.91 3.96 24.10
CA GLU A 165 24.14 2.59 23.63
C GLU A 165 22.88 1.74 23.79
N LYS A 166 22.34 1.64 25.01
CA LYS A 166 21.12 0.86 25.24
C LYS A 166 19.92 1.42 24.49
N SER A 167 19.82 2.75 24.37
CA SER A 167 18.74 3.40 23.62
C SER A 167 18.78 2.98 22.14
N ALA A 168 19.95 3.02 21.52
CA ALA A 168 20.13 2.61 20.13
C ALA A 168 19.95 1.11 19.93
N GLU A 169 20.40 0.27 20.87
CA GLU A 169 20.13 -1.17 20.83
C GLU A 169 18.63 -1.44 20.90
N LYS A 170 17.90 -0.77 21.79
CA LYS A 170 16.43 -0.86 21.89
C LYS A 170 15.74 -0.32 20.64
N PHE A 171 16.25 0.75 20.03
CA PHE A 171 15.74 1.32 18.77
C PHE A 171 15.80 0.34 17.61
N ILE A 172 16.91 -0.37 17.47
CA ILE A 172 17.09 -1.31 16.38
C ILE A 172 16.35 -2.61 16.68
N THR A 173 16.52 -3.19 17.87
CA THR A 173 15.87 -4.47 18.25
C THR A 173 14.34 -4.43 18.16
N ARG A 174 13.68 -3.31 18.49
CA ARG A 174 12.22 -3.13 18.29
C ARG A 174 11.80 -3.15 16.82
N MET A 175 12.71 -2.83 15.89
CA MET A 175 12.47 -2.83 14.45
C MET A 175 13.01 -4.09 13.76
N THR A 176 13.92 -4.80 14.41
CA THR A 176 14.45 -6.09 13.96
C THR A 176 13.37 -7.15 14.04
N LEU A 177 13.21 -7.87 12.93
CA LEU A 177 12.28 -9.00 12.83
C LEU A 177 12.63 -10.08 13.85
N ASN A 178 11.61 -10.77 14.33
CA ASN A 178 11.81 -12.03 15.03
C ASN A 178 11.95 -13.15 14.00
N ASP A 179 12.58 -14.24 14.41
CA ASP A 179 12.66 -15.46 13.62
C ASP A 179 11.25 -16.05 13.42
N LEU A 180 10.93 -16.43 12.19
CA LEU A 180 9.63 -17.03 11.86
C LEU A 180 9.42 -18.37 12.58
N TYR A 181 10.50 -19.13 12.78
CA TYR A 181 10.44 -20.47 13.37
C TYR A 181 10.58 -20.44 14.89
N LEU A 182 11.24 -19.41 15.45
CA LEU A 182 11.38 -19.18 16.88
C LEU A 182 10.96 -17.73 17.21
N PRO A 183 9.64 -17.45 17.36
CA PRO A 183 9.11 -16.09 17.45
C PRO A 183 9.64 -15.23 18.60
N GLU A 184 10.22 -15.82 19.64
CA GLU A 184 10.85 -15.11 20.76
C GLU A 184 12.28 -14.61 20.44
N GLU A 185 12.90 -15.17 19.40
CA GLU A 185 14.30 -14.91 19.06
C GLU A 185 14.44 -13.84 17.97
N LYS A 186 15.46 -12.99 18.09
CA LYS A 186 15.81 -12.00 17.06
C LYS A 186 16.62 -12.64 15.94
N VAL A 187 16.38 -12.20 14.71
CA VAL A 187 17.18 -12.64 13.57
C VAL A 187 18.61 -12.09 13.65
N LEU A 188 19.57 -12.81 13.08
CA LEU A 188 20.95 -12.35 12.95
C LEU A 188 21.08 -11.20 11.93
N PRO A 189 22.11 -10.34 12.04
CA PRO A 189 22.50 -9.46 10.94
C PRO A 189 22.69 -10.25 9.65
N LYS A 190 22.35 -9.66 8.48
CA LYS A 190 22.52 -10.34 7.19
C LYS A 190 23.98 -10.71 6.91
N HIS A 191 24.88 -9.89 7.45
CA HIS A 191 26.33 -10.00 7.34
C HIS A 191 26.97 -10.77 8.51
N SER A 192 26.18 -11.37 9.41
CA SER A 192 26.69 -12.27 10.45
C SER A 192 27.58 -13.34 9.82
N HIS A 193 28.69 -13.64 10.47
CA HIS A 193 29.62 -14.67 10.03
C HIS A 193 28.91 -16.03 10.02
N VAL A 194 28.18 -16.35 11.09
CA VAL A 194 27.36 -17.57 11.19
C VAL A 194 26.28 -17.62 10.12
N TYR A 195 25.63 -16.49 9.82
CA TYR A 195 24.61 -16.43 8.78
C TYR A 195 25.18 -16.64 7.37
N GLU A 196 26.34 -16.07 7.05
CA GLU A 196 27.03 -16.28 5.78
C GLU A 196 27.52 -17.73 5.64
N ILE A 197 28.07 -18.32 6.71
CA ILE A 197 28.46 -19.74 6.76
C ILE A 197 27.26 -20.63 6.48
N TYR A 198 26.16 -20.42 7.20
CA TYR A 198 24.88 -21.11 6.97
C TYR A 198 24.44 -21.01 5.51
N ALA A 199 24.47 -19.80 4.94
CA ALA A 199 24.04 -19.59 3.55
C ALA A 199 24.92 -20.37 2.57
N VAL A 200 26.23 -20.40 2.78
CA VAL A 200 27.19 -21.15 1.96
C VAL A 200 26.93 -22.65 2.06
N TYR A 201 26.91 -23.23 3.26
CA TYR A 201 26.71 -24.68 3.42
C TYR A 201 25.32 -25.14 2.96
N ASN A 202 24.29 -24.31 3.17
CA ASN A 202 22.93 -24.62 2.71
C ASN A 202 22.81 -24.64 1.17
N GLU A 203 23.58 -23.81 0.45
CA GLU A 203 23.69 -23.89 -1.01
C GLU A 203 24.59 -25.07 -1.43
N LEU A 204 25.77 -25.19 -0.81
CA LEU A 204 26.80 -26.18 -1.13
C LEU A 204 26.30 -27.62 -0.97
N THR A 205 25.51 -27.92 0.05
CA THR A 205 24.95 -29.27 0.27
C THR A 205 24.01 -29.73 -0.85
N LYS A 206 23.57 -28.82 -1.74
CA LYS A 206 22.73 -29.15 -2.90
C LYS A 206 23.45 -29.06 -4.23
N ILE A 207 24.74 -28.72 -4.23
CA ILE A 207 25.57 -28.80 -5.43
C ILE A 207 26.00 -30.24 -5.63
N LYS A 208 25.96 -30.68 -6.89
CA LYS A 208 26.48 -31.97 -7.32
C LYS A 208 27.63 -31.77 -8.29
N TYR A 209 28.61 -32.67 -8.24
CA TYR A 209 29.61 -32.81 -9.28
C TYR A 209 29.23 -33.94 -10.24
N VAL A 210 29.70 -33.84 -11.47
CA VAL A 210 29.53 -34.84 -12.53
C VAL A 210 30.91 -35.33 -12.93
N ASN A 211 31.15 -36.63 -12.83
CA ASN A 211 32.41 -37.24 -13.24
C ASN A 211 32.44 -37.53 -14.75
N GLU A 212 33.56 -38.06 -15.26
CA GLU A 212 33.70 -38.36 -16.70
C GLU A 212 32.70 -39.39 -17.24
N GLN A 213 32.16 -40.25 -16.36
CA GLN A 213 31.16 -41.26 -16.68
C GLN A 213 29.74 -40.69 -16.69
N GLY A 214 29.57 -39.39 -16.40
CA GLY A 214 28.27 -38.73 -16.31
C GLY A 214 27.52 -39.01 -14.99
N LYS A 215 28.16 -39.63 -13.99
CA LYS A 215 27.55 -39.90 -12.69
C LYS A 215 27.49 -38.62 -11.87
N GLU A 216 26.29 -38.24 -11.43
CA GLU A 216 26.09 -37.14 -10.50
C GLU A 216 26.27 -37.60 -9.05
N SER A 217 26.98 -36.83 -8.24
CA SER A 217 27.15 -37.11 -6.81
C SER A 217 27.21 -35.81 -6.00
N PHE A 218 26.67 -35.83 -4.79
CA PHE A 218 26.81 -34.72 -3.85
C PHE A 218 28.23 -34.72 -3.27
N PHE A 219 28.70 -33.55 -2.86
CA PHE A 219 29.93 -33.46 -2.08
C PHE A 219 29.74 -34.10 -0.71
N ASP A 220 30.72 -34.91 -0.28
CA ASP A 220 30.79 -35.40 1.09
C ASP A 220 31.27 -34.31 2.05
N SER A 221 31.30 -34.62 3.35
CA SER A 221 31.71 -33.66 4.38
C SER A 221 33.13 -33.12 4.16
N ASN A 222 34.07 -33.99 3.76
CA ASN A 222 35.45 -33.63 3.50
C ASN A 222 35.57 -32.64 2.33
N MET A 223 34.97 -32.96 1.18
CA MET A 223 34.96 -32.07 0.02
C MET A 223 34.29 -30.74 0.33
N LYS A 224 33.18 -30.73 1.08
CA LYS A 224 32.53 -29.47 1.48
C LYS A 224 33.44 -28.59 2.33
N GLN A 225 34.14 -29.19 3.29
CA GLN A 225 35.06 -28.47 4.16
C GLN A 225 36.25 -27.91 3.39
N GLU A 226 36.87 -28.71 2.52
CA GLU A 226 37.96 -28.28 1.63
C GLU A 226 37.52 -27.13 0.70
N ILE A 227 36.34 -27.23 0.10
CA ILE A 227 35.75 -26.15 -0.72
C ILE A 227 35.54 -24.88 0.12
N PHE A 228 35.02 -25.01 1.34
CA PHE A 228 34.79 -23.89 2.24
C PHE A 228 36.12 -23.20 2.61
N ASP A 229 37.11 -23.97 3.04
CA ASP A 229 38.38 -23.46 3.58
C ASP A 229 39.33 -22.94 2.49
N HIS A 230 39.36 -23.56 1.32
CA HIS A 230 40.33 -23.21 0.27
C HIS A 230 39.73 -22.47 -0.92
N VAL A 231 38.42 -22.52 -1.13
CA VAL A 231 37.77 -21.78 -2.23
C VAL A 231 37.02 -20.56 -1.69
N PHE A 232 36.11 -20.74 -0.73
CA PHE A 232 35.29 -19.62 -0.22
C PHE A 232 36.08 -18.64 0.65
N LYS A 233 37.00 -19.09 1.52
CA LYS A 233 37.86 -18.18 2.32
C LYS A 233 38.94 -17.46 1.51
N GLU A 234 39.23 -17.91 0.28
CA GLU A 234 40.21 -17.27 -0.61
C GLU A 234 39.56 -16.44 -1.72
N ASN A 235 38.29 -16.71 -2.07
CA ASN A 235 37.57 -15.98 -3.12
C ASN A 235 36.25 -15.39 -2.61
N ARG A 236 36.13 -14.05 -2.66
CA ARG A 236 34.87 -13.36 -2.31
C ARG A 236 33.68 -13.81 -3.17
N LYS A 237 33.91 -14.07 -4.46
CA LYS A 237 32.91 -14.66 -5.37
C LYS A 237 33.45 -15.97 -5.93
N VAL A 238 32.73 -17.05 -5.68
CA VAL A 238 33.07 -18.40 -6.16
C VAL A 238 32.30 -18.70 -7.45
N THR A 239 33.02 -18.78 -8.56
CA THR A 239 32.48 -19.17 -9.86
C THR A 239 32.68 -20.66 -10.09
N LYS A 240 31.88 -21.23 -11.00
CA LYS A 240 31.98 -22.62 -11.45
C LYS A 240 33.42 -22.98 -11.86
N GLU A 241 34.06 -22.09 -12.61
CA GLU A 241 35.44 -22.26 -13.09
C GLU A 241 36.44 -22.36 -11.94
N LYS A 242 36.38 -21.43 -10.97
CA LYS A 242 37.28 -21.45 -9.80
C LYS A 242 37.13 -22.73 -8.98
N LEU A 243 35.89 -23.18 -8.79
CA LEU A 243 35.62 -24.40 -8.05
C LEU A 243 36.11 -25.64 -8.82
N LEU A 244 35.84 -25.74 -10.12
CA LEU A 244 36.32 -26.86 -10.95
C LEU A 244 37.86 -26.92 -10.98
N ASN A 245 38.54 -25.78 -11.10
CA ASN A 245 40.00 -25.73 -11.09
C ASN A 245 40.57 -26.27 -9.77
N TYR A 246 39.96 -25.91 -8.64
CA TYR A 246 40.37 -26.44 -7.33
C TYR A 246 40.09 -27.94 -7.21
N LEU A 247 38.87 -28.37 -7.55
CA LEU A 247 38.46 -29.78 -7.47
C LEU A 247 39.31 -30.69 -8.35
N ASN A 248 39.65 -30.27 -9.57
CA ASN A 248 40.49 -31.08 -10.47
C ASN A 248 41.93 -31.21 -10.01
N LYS A 249 42.40 -30.27 -9.18
CA LYS A 249 43.74 -30.30 -8.62
C LYS A 249 43.83 -31.13 -7.36
N GLU A 250 42.91 -30.92 -6.41
CA GLU A 250 42.97 -31.56 -5.09
C GLU A 250 42.23 -32.91 -5.03
N PHE A 251 41.29 -33.16 -5.96
CA PHE A 251 40.50 -34.41 -6.05
C PHE A 251 40.54 -35.05 -7.45
N PRO A 252 41.73 -35.27 -8.05
CA PRO A 252 41.86 -35.78 -9.42
C PRO A 252 41.25 -37.18 -9.62
N GLU A 253 41.18 -38.00 -8.56
CA GLU A 253 40.62 -39.34 -8.54
C GLU A 253 39.11 -39.36 -8.86
N TYR A 254 38.40 -38.27 -8.57
CA TYR A 254 36.97 -38.14 -8.85
C TYR A 254 36.69 -37.74 -10.31
N ARG A 255 37.71 -37.29 -11.04
CA ARG A 255 37.67 -36.88 -12.45
C ARG A 255 36.45 -36.03 -12.81
N ILE A 256 36.34 -34.88 -12.15
CA ILE A 256 35.17 -34.02 -12.19
C ILE A 256 35.16 -33.19 -13.48
N LYS A 257 34.11 -33.34 -14.29
CA LYS A 257 33.93 -32.56 -15.53
C LYS A 257 33.00 -31.38 -15.36
N ASP A 258 31.96 -31.53 -14.53
CA ASP A 258 30.94 -30.49 -14.42
C ASP A 258 30.31 -30.36 -13.02
N LEU A 259 29.61 -29.24 -12.82
CA LEU A 259 28.85 -28.93 -11.60
C LEU A 259 27.38 -28.60 -11.91
N ILE A 260 26.48 -29.19 -11.13
CA ILE A 260 25.02 -29.00 -11.20
C ILE A 260 24.53 -28.35 -9.90
N GLY A 261 23.60 -27.39 -10.02
CA GLY A 261 22.94 -26.74 -8.89
C GLY A 261 23.32 -25.27 -8.69
N LEU A 262 24.33 -24.77 -9.42
CA LEU A 262 24.72 -23.35 -9.41
C LEU A 262 23.73 -22.47 -10.18
N ASP A 263 23.80 -21.16 -9.95
CA ASP A 263 23.01 -20.18 -10.68
C ASP A 263 23.27 -20.29 -12.20
N LYS A 264 22.19 -20.43 -12.97
CA LYS A 264 22.27 -20.66 -14.41
C LYS A 264 22.81 -19.45 -15.18
N GLU A 265 22.58 -18.25 -14.68
CA GLU A 265 22.97 -17.01 -15.36
C GLU A 265 24.44 -16.67 -15.10
N ASN A 266 24.82 -16.63 -13.82
CA ASN A 266 26.13 -16.17 -13.39
C ASN A 266 27.17 -17.30 -13.30
N LYS A 267 26.72 -18.56 -13.41
CA LYS A 267 27.55 -19.76 -13.21
C LYS A 267 28.39 -19.64 -11.93
N SER A 268 27.78 -19.14 -10.86
CA SER A 268 28.43 -18.88 -9.57
C SER A 268 27.51 -19.22 -8.42
N PHE A 269 28.08 -19.34 -7.23
CA PHE A 269 27.28 -19.39 -6.00
C PHE A 269 26.56 -18.05 -5.77
N ASN A 270 25.37 -18.13 -5.18
CA ASN A 270 24.64 -16.95 -4.70
C ASN A 270 25.13 -16.52 -3.33
N ALA A 271 25.50 -17.49 -2.49
CA ALA A 271 26.13 -17.26 -1.20
C ALA A 271 27.61 -16.89 -1.34
N SER A 272 28.11 -16.13 -0.38
CA SER A 272 29.50 -15.70 -0.31
C SER A 272 29.88 -15.35 1.12
N LEU A 273 31.14 -15.56 1.50
CA LEU A 273 31.70 -15.11 2.79
C LEU A 273 32.16 -13.64 2.71
N GLY A 274 31.27 -12.75 2.28
CA GLY A 274 31.59 -11.35 2.03
C GLY A 274 32.19 -10.65 3.25
N THR A 275 31.65 -10.94 4.44
CA THR A 275 32.07 -10.34 5.71
C THR A 275 33.41 -10.90 6.17
N TYR A 276 33.64 -12.20 6.03
CA TYR A 276 34.96 -12.80 6.29
C TYR A 276 36.06 -12.12 5.46
N HIS A 277 35.83 -11.89 4.16
CA HIS A 277 36.78 -11.19 3.28
C HIS A 277 36.97 -9.72 3.62
N ASP A 278 35.94 -9.07 4.17
CA ASP A 278 36.03 -7.68 4.62
C ASP A 278 36.84 -7.56 5.92
N LEU A 279 36.67 -8.51 6.84
CA LEU A 279 37.39 -8.58 8.11
C LEU A 279 38.83 -9.10 7.94
N LYS A 280 39.11 -10.04 7.03
CA LYS A 280 40.47 -10.55 6.72
C LYS A 280 41.43 -9.46 6.23
N LYS A 281 40.92 -8.31 5.79
CA LYS A 281 41.72 -7.11 5.44
C LYS A 281 42.15 -6.28 6.66
N ILE A 282 41.61 -6.61 7.83
CA ILE A 282 41.75 -5.85 9.08
C ILE A 282 42.32 -6.75 10.17
N LEU A 283 41.74 -7.93 10.35
CA LEU A 283 42.07 -8.92 11.37
C LEU A 283 42.88 -10.07 10.77
N ASP A 284 43.63 -10.76 11.61
CA ASP A 284 44.45 -11.89 11.21
C ASP A 284 43.59 -13.11 10.86
N LYS A 285 44.02 -13.87 9.85
CA LYS A 285 43.33 -15.09 9.40
C LYS A 285 43.16 -16.10 10.53
N SER A 286 44.19 -16.28 11.37
CA SER A 286 44.14 -17.17 12.54
C SER A 286 43.05 -16.77 13.54
N PHE A 287 42.80 -15.48 13.73
CA PHE A 287 41.74 -15.00 14.61
C PHE A 287 40.35 -15.33 14.05
N LEU A 288 40.16 -15.14 12.75
CA LEU A 288 38.88 -15.39 12.07
C LEU A 288 38.54 -16.88 11.93
N ASP A 289 39.56 -17.73 11.78
CA ASP A 289 39.39 -19.17 11.59
C ASP A 289 39.22 -19.94 12.91
N ASP A 290 39.50 -19.31 14.06
CA ASP A 290 39.36 -19.92 15.38
C ASP A 290 37.91 -19.82 15.90
N LYS A 291 37.29 -20.98 16.12
CA LYS A 291 35.91 -21.10 16.65
C LYS A 291 35.72 -20.43 18.01
N VAL A 292 36.76 -20.30 18.83
CA VAL A 292 36.67 -19.64 20.15
C VAL A 292 36.30 -18.16 20.00
N ASN A 293 36.63 -17.54 18.86
CA ASN A 293 36.38 -16.13 18.60
C ASN A 293 35.00 -15.86 17.94
N GLU A 294 34.18 -16.88 17.67
CA GLU A 294 32.90 -16.73 16.97
C GLU A 294 31.99 -15.68 17.66
N GLU A 295 31.86 -15.74 18.99
CA GLU A 295 31.01 -14.82 19.75
C GLU A 295 31.50 -13.36 19.65
N VAL A 296 32.82 -13.16 19.72
CA VAL A 296 33.44 -11.83 19.57
C VAL A 296 33.21 -11.29 18.16
N ILE A 297 33.39 -12.13 17.14
CA ILE A 297 33.17 -11.76 15.74
C ILE A 297 31.70 -11.40 15.50
N GLU A 298 30.76 -12.20 16.03
CA GLU A 298 29.32 -11.94 15.92
C GLU A 298 28.91 -10.65 16.62
N ASP A 299 29.44 -10.34 17.82
CA ASP A 299 29.13 -9.07 18.49
C ASP A 299 29.78 -7.86 17.80
N ILE A 300 30.96 -7.99 17.22
CA ILE A 300 31.55 -6.93 16.36
C ILE A 300 30.63 -6.69 15.17
N ILE A 301 30.22 -7.73 14.44
CA ILE A 301 29.34 -7.57 13.27
C ILE A 301 27.98 -7.01 13.68
N LYS A 302 27.41 -7.46 14.80
CA LYS A 302 26.17 -6.92 15.37
C LYS A 302 26.33 -5.43 15.65
N THR A 303 27.43 -5.02 16.28
CA THR A 303 27.77 -3.61 16.54
C THR A 303 27.83 -2.80 15.25
N LEU A 304 28.60 -3.27 14.27
CA LEU A 304 28.76 -2.61 12.96
C LEU A 304 27.47 -2.57 12.13
N THR A 305 26.49 -3.42 12.44
CA THR A 305 25.16 -3.42 11.81
C THR A 305 24.19 -2.51 12.55
N LEU A 306 24.30 -2.45 13.88
CA LEU A 306 23.36 -1.74 14.75
C LEU A 306 23.60 -0.23 14.76
N PHE A 307 24.86 0.21 14.67
CA PHE A 307 25.23 1.62 14.73
C PHE A 307 25.75 2.14 13.38
N GLU A 308 25.23 3.28 12.95
CA GLU A 308 25.79 4.09 11.84
C GLU A 308 26.77 5.15 12.36
N ASP A 309 26.59 5.57 13.61
CA ASP A 309 27.38 6.60 14.28
C ASP A 309 28.76 6.05 14.69
N LYS A 310 29.82 6.66 14.16
CA LYS A 310 31.20 6.22 14.39
C LYS A 310 31.61 6.32 15.86
N ASP A 311 31.12 7.32 16.59
CA ASP A 311 31.49 7.51 17.99
C ASP A 311 30.89 6.39 18.84
N MET A 312 29.69 5.92 18.49
CA MET A 312 29.06 4.77 19.15
C MET A 312 29.75 3.45 18.83
N ILE A 313 30.14 3.26 17.56
CA ILE A 313 30.93 2.09 17.16
C ILE A 313 32.25 2.09 17.94
N HIS A 314 32.93 3.24 18.01
CA HIS A 314 34.17 3.40 18.77
C HIS A 314 33.99 3.01 20.24
N GLU A 315 32.99 3.58 20.93
CA GLU A 315 32.70 3.29 22.34
C GLU A 315 32.48 1.79 22.59
N ARG A 316 31.67 1.12 21.77
CA ARG A 316 31.35 -0.30 21.94
C ARG A 316 32.52 -1.23 21.58
N LEU A 317 33.37 -0.85 20.64
CA LEU A 317 34.55 -1.64 20.27
C LEU A 317 35.71 -1.50 21.26
N GLN A 318 35.71 -0.49 22.14
CA GLN A 318 36.78 -0.32 23.15
C GLN A 318 36.92 -1.50 24.10
N LYS A 319 35.85 -2.27 24.35
CA LYS A 319 35.92 -3.49 25.18
C LYS A 319 36.83 -4.59 24.59
N TYR A 320 37.21 -4.47 23.32
CA TYR A 320 38.13 -5.38 22.63
C TYR A 320 39.52 -4.76 22.42
N SER A 321 39.85 -3.68 23.14
CA SER A 321 41.17 -3.03 23.07
C SER A 321 42.32 -3.90 23.57
N ASP A 322 42.03 -4.90 24.42
CA ASP A 322 43.01 -5.89 24.87
C ASP A 322 43.34 -6.93 23.79
N ILE A 323 42.46 -7.10 22.79
CA ILE A 323 42.57 -8.11 21.73
C ILE A 323 43.03 -7.49 20.41
N PHE A 324 42.64 -6.24 20.12
CA PHE A 324 42.91 -5.57 18.85
C PHE A 324 43.77 -4.32 19.02
N THR A 325 44.66 -4.11 18.06
CA THR A 325 45.46 -2.87 17.99
C THR A 325 44.58 -1.65 17.70
N ALA A 326 45.02 -0.46 18.13
CA ALA A 326 44.31 0.80 17.85
C ALA A 326 44.05 1.05 16.35
N ASN A 327 44.96 0.58 15.47
CA ASN A 327 44.77 0.69 14.02
C ASN A 327 43.67 -0.26 13.49
N GLN A 328 43.56 -1.47 14.06
CA GLN A 328 42.50 -2.42 13.72
C GLN A 328 41.14 -1.88 14.15
N LEU A 329 41.01 -1.39 15.38
CA LEU A 329 39.79 -0.75 15.88
C LEU A 329 39.36 0.43 14.99
N LYS A 330 40.29 1.32 14.64
CA LYS A 330 40.02 2.46 13.75
C LYS A 330 39.56 2.05 12.34
N LYS A 331 40.01 0.90 11.84
CA LYS A 331 39.53 0.34 10.55
C LYS A 331 38.14 -0.29 10.70
N LEU A 332 37.86 -0.96 11.81
CA LEU A 332 36.53 -1.52 12.11
C LEU A 332 35.49 -0.41 12.27
N GLU A 333 35.81 0.68 12.98
CA GLU A 333 34.95 1.87 13.17
C GLU A 333 34.47 2.51 11.87
N ARG A 334 35.20 2.32 10.77
CA ARG A 334 34.85 2.87 9.45
C ARG A 334 33.96 1.94 8.63
N ARG A 335 33.75 0.71 9.07
CA ARG A 335 32.87 -0.26 8.43
C ARG A 335 31.47 -0.12 8.99
N HIS A 336 30.48 -0.24 8.14
CA HIS A 336 29.08 -0.30 8.53
C HIS A 336 28.39 -1.33 7.64
N TYR A 337 27.63 -2.23 8.27
CA TYR A 337 26.83 -3.25 7.59
C TYR A 337 25.36 -2.87 7.67
N THR A 338 24.58 -3.26 6.66
CA THR A 338 23.15 -2.98 6.65
C THR A 338 22.34 -4.25 6.38
N GLY A 339 21.17 -4.31 7.00
CA GLY A 339 20.20 -5.37 6.77
C GLY A 339 20.30 -6.54 7.74
N TRP A 340 19.15 -7.17 7.93
CA TRP A 340 18.95 -8.31 8.83
C TRP A 340 18.65 -9.58 8.01
N GLY A 341 19.08 -10.72 8.54
CA GLY A 341 18.78 -12.04 8.01
C GLY A 341 17.31 -12.42 8.24
N ARG A 342 17.02 -13.70 8.06
CA ARG A 342 15.67 -14.28 8.26
C ARG A 342 15.57 -15.22 9.45
N LEU A 343 16.72 -15.65 9.97
CA LEU A 343 16.86 -16.71 10.96
C LEU A 343 17.71 -16.20 12.13
N SER A 344 17.43 -16.71 13.31
CA SER A 344 18.16 -16.44 14.55
C SER A 344 19.41 -17.31 14.66
N TYR A 345 20.34 -16.89 15.51
CA TYR A 345 21.49 -17.71 15.91
C TYR A 345 21.02 -19.02 16.54
N LYS A 346 20.02 -18.94 17.43
CA LYS A 346 19.48 -20.10 18.14
C LYS A 346 18.95 -21.16 17.19
N LEU A 347 18.28 -20.78 16.11
CA LEU A 347 17.80 -21.74 15.11
C LEU A 347 18.96 -22.37 14.32
N ILE A 348 19.91 -21.57 13.85
CA ILE A 348 21.00 -22.05 12.98
C ILE A 348 21.99 -22.93 13.75
N ASN A 349 22.45 -22.44 14.91
CA ASN A 349 23.58 -23.02 15.66
C ASN A 349 23.33 -23.19 17.17
N GLY A 350 22.10 -22.98 17.66
CA GLY A 350 21.78 -23.11 19.09
C GLY A 350 21.00 -24.36 19.45
N ILE A 351 19.93 -24.70 18.72
CA ILE A 351 19.14 -25.91 18.95
C ILE A 351 19.91 -27.14 18.48
N ARG A 352 19.87 -28.20 19.29
CA ARG A 352 20.65 -29.42 19.06
C ARG A 352 19.76 -30.65 19.01
N ASN A 353 20.13 -31.60 18.15
CA ASN A 353 19.58 -32.94 18.25
C ASN A 353 20.09 -33.62 19.52
N LYS A 354 19.19 -34.18 20.33
CA LYS A 354 19.51 -34.83 21.59
C LYS A 354 20.40 -36.06 21.42
N GLU A 355 20.33 -36.75 20.29
CA GLU A 355 21.03 -38.02 20.07
C GLU A 355 22.51 -37.84 19.72
N ASN A 356 22.82 -36.89 18.82
CA ASN A 356 24.18 -36.70 18.29
C ASN A 356 24.75 -35.29 18.54
N ASN A 357 24.02 -34.46 19.30
CA ASN A 357 24.39 -33.10 19.67
C ASN A 357 24.63 -32.13 18.49
N LYS A 358 24.27 -32.51 17.26
CA LYS A 358 24.42 -31.68 16.05
C LYS A 358 23.37 -30.57 15.99
N THR A 359 23.80 -29.36 15.61
CA THR A 359 22.92 -28.25 15.24
C THR A 359 22.47 -28.36 13.79
N ILE A 360 21.57 -27.48 13.35
CA ILE A 360 21.20 -27.38 11.93
C ILE A 360 22.45 -27.11 11.07
N LEU A 361 23.33 -26.20 11.50
CA LEU A 361 24.57 -25.91 10.79
C LEU A 361 25.50 -27.13 10.72
N ASP A 362 25.63 -27.89 11.81
CA ASP A 362 26.45 -29.11 11.83
C ASP A 362 25.94 -30.16 10.84
N TYR A 363 24.62 -30.30 10.69
CA TYR A 363 24.02 -31.15 9.65
C TYR A 363 24.32 -30.63 8.24
N LEU A 364 24.26 -29.32 7.98
CA LEU A 364 24.59 -28.78 6.66
C LEU A 364 26.04 -29.07 6.25
N ILE A 365 26.96 -29.06 7.23
CA ILE A 365 28.36 -29.45 7.07
C ILE A 365 28.44 -30.97 6.81
N ASP A 366 27.86 -31.78 7.70
CA ASP A 366 27.90 -33.23 7.63
C ASP A 366 26.54 -33.88 8.00
N ASP A 367 25.83 -34.31 6.96
CA ASP A 367 24.57 -35.07 7.03
C ASP A 367 24.72 -36.48 6.43
N GLY A 368 25.94 -37.03 6.44
CA GLY A 368 26.26 -38.27 5.73
C GLY A 368 25.88 -38.19 4.24
N SER A 369 25.21 -39.23 3.72
CA SER A 369 24.77 -39.28 2.32
C SER A 369 23.46 -38.52 2.05
N ALA A 370 22.70 -38.14 3.07
CA ALA A 370 21.38 -37.53 2.93
C ALA A 370 21.44 -36.08 2.43
N ASN A 371 22.48 -35.34 2.84
CA ASN A 371 22.77 -33.98 2.38
C ASN A 371 21.56 -33.04 2.44
N ARG A 372 20.73 -33.15 3.48
CA ARG A 372 19.51 -32.36 3.68
C ARG A 372 19.86 -30.87 3.79
N ASN A 373 19.10 -30.02 3.10
CA ASN A 373 19.20 -28.57 3.30
C ASN A 373 18.33 -28.12 4.47
N PHE A 374 18.40 -26.83 4.83
CA PHE A 374 17.63 -26.24 5.93
C PHE A 374 16.16 -26.64 5.94
N MET A 375 15.47 -26.48 4.80
CA MET A 375 14.04 -26.79 4.69
C MET A 375 13.74 -28.27 4.90
N GLN A 376 14.64 -29.17 4.53
CA GLN A 376 14.48 -30.59 4.78
C GLN A 376 14.71 -30.91 6.26
N LEU A 377 15.77 -30.34 6.88
CA LEU A 377 16.10 -30.58 8.29
C LEU A 377 14.98 -30.15 9.25
N ILE A 378 14.37 -28.98 9.03
CA ILE A 378 13.29 -28.48 9.92
C ILE A 378 11.94 -29.19 9.73
N ASN A 379 11.77 -29.95 8.65
CA ASN A 379 10.54 -30.69 8.34
C ASN A 379 10.72 -32.20 8.45
N ASP A 380 11.89 -32.66 8.89
CA ASP A 380 12.21 -34.07 9.04
C ASP A 380 11.59 -34.60 10.34
N ASP A 381 10.71 -35.59 10.23
CA ASP A 381 10.04 -36.22 11.38
C ASP A 381 11.01 -37.02 12.26
N THR A 382 12.17 -37.41 11.72
CA THR A 382 13.22 -38.10 12.48
C THR A 382 14.08 -37.16 13.32
N LEU A 383 13.97 -35.84 13.13
CA LEU A 383 14.75 -34.84 13.84
C LEU A 383 13.87 -34.04 14.81
N PRO A 384 14.41 -33.65 15.99
CA PRO A 384 13.62 -32.93 16.99
C PRO A 384 13.30 -31.48 16.59
N PHE A 385 13.94 -30.94 15.54
CA PHE A 385 13.78 -29.55 15.12
C PHE A 385 12.33 -29.20 14.78
N LYS A 386 11.61 -30.08 14.08
CA LYS A 386 10.21 -29.87 13.70
C LYS A 386 9.32 -29.63 14.93
N GLN A 387 9.46 -30.49 15.95
CA GLN A 387 8.69 -30.41 17.19
C GLN A 387 9.07 -29.18 18.03
N ILE A 388 10.36 -28.84 18.11
CA ILE A 388 10.84 -27.64 18.84
C ILE A 388 10.25 -26.36 18.21
N ILE A 389 10.25 -26.28 16.88
CA ILE A 389 9.68 -25.15 16.13
C ILE A 389 8.17 -25.08 16.35
N GLN A 390 7.45 -26.19 16.20
CA GLN A 390 6.00 -26.23 16.42
C GLN A 390 5.62 -25.76 17.82
N LYS A 391 6.30 -26.24 18.87
CA LYS A 391 6.07 -25.82 20.25
C LYS A 391 6.31 -24.32 20.47
N SER A 392 7.32 -23.77 19.80
CA SER A 392 7.66 -22.34 19.88
C SER A 392 6.68 -21.44 19.13
N GLN A 393 5.88 -22.00 18.21
CA GLN A 393 4.90 -21.28 17.39
C GLN A 393 3.47 -21.33 17.94
N VAL A 394 3.21 -22.09 19.01
CA VAL A 394 1.89 -22.13 19.66
C VAL A 394 1.63 -20.77 20.31
N VAL A 395 0.73 -19.99 19.71
CA VAL A 395 0.24 -18.74 20.27
C VAL A 395 -0.74 -19.09 21.41
N GLY A 396 -0.46 -18.60 22.62
CA GLY A 396 -1.41 -18.66 23.73
C GLY A 396 -2.66 -17.83 23.43
N ASP A 397 -3.83 -18.38 23.79
CA ASP A 397 -5.20 -17.86 23.64
C ASP A 397 -5.60 -17.29 22.26
N VAL A 398 -6.16 -18.16 21.43
CA VAL A 398 -6.82 -17.84 20.14
C VAL A 398 -8.13 -17.04 20.35
N ASP A 399 -8.59 -16.89 21.60
CA ASP A 399 -9.86 -16.25 21.95
C ASP A 399 -9.85 -14.72 21.76
N ASP A 400 -8.69 -14.04 21.88
CA ASP A 400 -8.58 -12.61 21.58
C ASP A 400 -8.09 -12.35 20.14
N ILE A 401 -9.03 -12.43 19.21
CA ILE A 401 -8.79 -12.12 17.79
C ILE A 401 -8.25 -10.69 17.56
N GLU A 402 -8.57 -9.74 18.44
CA GLU A 402 -8.10 -8.37 18.30
C GLU A 402 -6.62 -8.27 18.63
N ALA A 403 -6.15 -8.96 19.68
CA ALA A 403 -4.73 -9.09 20.02
C ALA A 403 -3.95 -9.83 18.93
N VAL A 404 -4.44 -10.99 18.46
CA VAL A 404 -3.79 -11.77 17.40
C VAL A 404 -3.61 -10.94 16.13
N VAL A 405 -4.64 -10.21 15.69
CA VAL A 405 -4.57 -9.35 14.50
C VAL A 405 -3.72 -8.10 14.74
N HIS A 406 -3.69 -7.59 15.97
CA HIS A 406 -2.85 -6.46 16.35
C HIS A 406 -1.35 -6.79 16.21
N ASP A 407 -0.94 -8.02 16.51
CA ASP A 407 0.48 -8.40 16.49
C ASP A 407 0.97 -8.84 15.11
N LEU A 408 0.06 -9.08 14.16
CA LEU A 408 0.44 -9.36 12.78
C LEU A 408 1.28 -8.22 12.17
N PRO A 409 2.32 -8.53 11.39
CA PRO A 409 3.06 -7.51 10.65
C PRO A 409 2.20 -6.98 9.50
N GLY A 410 1.99 -5.66 9.42
CA GLY A 410 1.20 -5.06 8.34
C GLY A 410 0.65 -3.67 8.64
N SER A 411 0.05 -3.03 7.62
CA SER A 411 -0.57 -1.72 7.78
C SER A 411 -1.85 -1.81 8.66
N PRO A 412 -2.26 -0.72 9.34
CA PRO A 412 -3.52 -0.68 10.07
C PRO A 412 -4.75 -1.00 9.19
N ALA A 413 -4.70 -0.65 7.90
CA ALA A 413 -5.77 -0.96 6.95
C ALA A 413 -5.88 -2.47 6.66
N ILE A 414 -4.75 -3.16 6.52
CA ILE A 414 -4.67 -4.63 6.43
C ILE A 414 -5.32 -5.25 7.67
N LYS A 415 -4.87 -4.83 8.86
CA LYS A 415 -5.36 -5.37 10.14
C LYS A 415 -6.86 -5.17 10.31
N LYS A 416 -7.37 -3.97 9.97
CA LYS A 416 -8.82 -3.69 9.97
C LYS A 416 -9.57 -4.65 9.04
N GLY A 417 -9.05 -4.88 7.83
CA GLY A 417 -9.62 -5.83 6.87
C GLY A 417 -9.70 -7.26 7.42
N ILE A 418 -8.58 -7.79 7.93
CA ILE A 418 -8.49 -9.13 8.55
C ILE A 418 -9.53 -9.25 9.67
N LEU A 419 -9.55 -8.30 10.61
CA LEU A 419 -10.46 -8.35 11.76
C LEU A 419 -11.93 -8.33 11.35
N GLN A 420 -12.31 -7.49 10.37
CA GLN A 420 -13.70 -7.46 9.90
C GLN A 420 -14.08 -8.74 9.16
N SER A 421 -13.19 -9.32 8.34
CA SER A 421 -13.45 -10.58 7.65
C SER A 421 -13.74 -11.71 8.64
N VAL A 422 -12.94 -11.84 9.71
CA VAL A 422 -13.16 -12.88 10.73
C VAL A 422 -14.49 -12.65 11.46
N LYS A 423 -14.80 -11.40 11.88
CA LYS A 423 -16.07 -11.08 12.55
C LYS A 423 -17.31 -11.34 11.67
N ILE A 424 -17.21 -11.13 10.35
CA ILE A 424 -18.28 -11.44 9.41
C ILE A 424 -18.53 -12.95 9.37
N VAL A 425 -17.47 -13.75 9.27
CA VAL A 425 -17.59 -15.22 9.27
C VAL A 425 -18.23 -15.70 10.57
N ASP A 426 -17.79 -15.19 11.73
CA ASP A 426 -18.36 -15.54 13.02
C ASP A 426 -19.86 -15.27 13.12
N GLU A 427 -20.32 -14.12 12.62
CA GLU A 427 -21.75 -13.79 12.62
C GLU A 427 -22.54 -14.70 11.66
N LEU A 428 -21.99 -15.00 10.47
CA LEU A 428 -22.64 -15.90 9.52
C LEU A 428 -22.77 -17.33 10.07
N VAL A 429 -21.75 -17.86 10.75
CA VAL A 429 -21.81 -19.18 11.41
C VAL A 429 -22.89 -19.21 12.49
N LYS A 430 -22.99 -18.14 13.30
CA LYS A 430 -24.05 -18.00 14.31
C LYS A 430 -25.44 -17.95 13.69
N VAL A 431 -25.61 -17.24 12.58
CA VAL A 431 -26.89 -17.16 11.84
C VAL A 431 -27.29 -18.52 11.29
N MET A 432 -26.34 -19.27 10.74
CA MET A 432 -26.60 -20.58 10.12
C MET A 432 -26.74 -21.74 11.14
N GLY A 433 -26.26 -21.56 12.37
CA GLY A 433 -26.33 -22.56 13.43
C GLY A 433 -25.34 -23.73 13.31
N GLY A 434 -24.38 -23.65 12.38
CA GLY A 434 -23.38 -24.70 12.13
C GLY A 434 -22.21 -24.21 11.29
N ASN A 435 -21.12 -24.98 11.30
CA ASN A 435 -19.91 -24.68 10.54
C ASN A 435 -20.14 -24.86 9.02
N PRO A 436 -19.52 -24.03 8.16
CA PRO A 436 -19.64 -24.17 6.72
C PRO A 436 -18.69 -25.24 6.17
N ASP A 437 -19.07 -25.94 5.10
CA ASP A 437 -18.16 -26.88 4.42
C ASP A 437 -16.91 -26.19 3.85
N ASN A 438 -17.10 -24.97 3.31
CA ASN A 438 -16.05 -24.21 2.64
C ASN A 438 -16.16 -22.72 2.98
N ILE A 439 -15.02 -22.08 3.24
CA ILE A 439 -14.90 -20.62 3.35
C ILE A 439 -14.01 -20.15 2.21
N VAL A 440 -14.59 -19.42 1.23
CA VAL A 440 -13.83 -18.92 0.07
C VAL A 440 -13.47 -17.46 0.26
N ILE A 441 -12.17 -17.18 0.22
CA ILE A 441 -11.61 -15.86 0.49
C ILE A 441 -10.92 -15.35 -0.77
N GLU A 442 -11.32 -14.15 -1.18
CA GLU A 442 -10.62 -13.35 -2.17
C GLU A 442 -10.32 -11.99 -1.55
N MET A 443 -9.07 -11.53 -1.68
CA MET A 443 -8.70 -10.17 -1.28
C MET A 443 -8.41 -9.35 -2.51
N ALA A 444 -9.16 -8.25 -2.65
CA ALA A 444 -9.02 -7.32 -3.76
C ALA A 444 -7.57 -6.84 -3.93
N ARG A 445 -7.19 -6.49 -5.16
CA ARG A 445 -5.92 -5.80 -5.46
C ARG A 445 -5.88 -4.37 -4.93
N GLU A 446 -6.13 -4.14 -3.65
CA GLU A 446 -5.64 -2.92 -3.03
C GLU A 446 -4.13 -3.07 -2.86
N ASN A 447 -3.39 -2.29 -3.62
CA ASN A 447 -1.95 -2.17 -3.51
C ASN A 447 -1.61 -1.49 -2.18
N GLN A 448 -1.77 -2.21 -1.08
CA GLN A 448 -1.41 -1.78 0.27
C GLN A 448 0.10 -1.94 0.48
N THR A 449 0.91 -1.34 -0.39
CA THR A 449 2.30 -1.07 -0.07
C THR A 449 2.48 0.41 0.19
N THR A 450 3.09 0.71 1.33
CA THR A 450 3.64 2.04 1.65
C THR A 450 4.57 2.54 0.55
N ASN A 451 5.13 1.65 -0.27
CA ASN A 451 5.91 1.99 -1.46
C ASN A 451 5.09 2.64 -2.59
N ARG A 452 3.83 2.27 -2.81
CA ARG A 452 2.97 2.96 -3.79
C ARG A 452 2.37 4.24 -3.22
N GLY A 453 2.08 4.27 -1.91
CA GLY A 453 1.82 5.52 -1.19
C GLY A 453 3.01 6.49 -1.30
N ARG A 454 4.24 5.98 -1.17
CA ARG A 454 5.49 6.70 -1.46
C ARG A 454 5.72 6.96 -2.95
N SER A 455 5.21 6.16 -3.89
CA SER A 455 5.34 6.41 -5.34
C SER A 455 4.23 7.31 -5.90
N GLN A 456 3.15 7.50 -5.14
CA GLN A 456 2.13 8.52 -5.34
C GLN A 456 2.48 9.80 -4.57
N SER A 457 3.16 9.69 -3.42
CA SER A 457 3.64 10.84 -2.63
C SER A 457 5.01 11.37 -3.09
N GLN A 458 5.87 10.53 -3.68
CA GLN A 458 6.97 10.98 -4.52
C GLN A 458 6.39 11.28 -5.88
N GLN A 459 6.34 12.56 -6.17
CA GLN A 459 6.08 13.12 -7.49
C GLN A 459 6.79 12.28 -8.56
N ARG A 460 6.04 11.61 -9.46
CA ARG A 460 6.56 10.88 -10.63
C ARG A 460 7.64 11.72 -11.33
N LEU A 461 7.41 13.03 -11.38
CA LEU A 461 8.32 14.05 -11.89
C LEU A 461 9.70 14.03 -11.21
N LYS A 462 9.80 13.97 -9.88
CA LYS A 462 11.09 14.00 -9.17
C LYS A 462 11.95 12.76 -9.46
N LYS A 463 11.32 11.59 -9.52
CA LYS A 463 12.02 10.35 -9.87
C LYS A 463 12.51 10.41 -11.32
N LEU A 464 11.64 10.89 -12.21
CA LEU A 464 11.95 11.05 -13.63
C LEU A 464 13.11 12.05 -13.81
N GLN A 465 13.05 13.23 -13.20
CA GLN A 465 14.12 14.25 -13.20
C GLN A 465 15.46 13.71 -12.76
N ASN A 466 15.52 12.98 -11.63
CA ASN A 466 16.78 12.39 -11.16
C ASN A 466 17.32 11.35 -12.15
N SER A 467 16.45 10.53 -12.73
CA SER A 467 16.84 9.43 -13.64
C SER A 467 17.25 9.96 -15.03
N LEU A 468 16.59 11.01 -15.53
CA LEU A 468 16.95 11.71 -16.77
C LEU A 468 18.27 12.45 -16.61
N LYS A 469 18.50 13.10 -15.45
CA LYS A 469 19.78 13.73 -15.13
C LYS A 469 20.94 12.73 -15.14
N GLU A 470 20.74 11.54 -14.56
CA GLU A 470 21.72 10.45 -14.59
C GLU A 470 21.96 9.90 -16.00
N LEU A 471 20.91 9.87 -16.85
CA LEU A 471 21.04 9.51 -18.26
C LEU A 471 21.80 10.58 -19.07
N GLY A 472 21.81 11.83 -18.60
CA GLY A 472 22.30 13.00 -19.33
C GLY A 472 21.29 13.55 -20.35
N SER A 473 19.99 13.30 -20.14
CA SER A 473 18.91 13.76 -21.03
C SER A 473 18.14 14.93 -20.43
N ASN A 474 17.83 15.92 -21.29
CA ASN A 474 17.08 17.12 -20.95
C ASN A 474 15.67 17.14 -21.58
N ILE A 475 15.19 15.99 -22.07
CA ILE A 475 13.90 15.82 -22.76
C ILE A 475 12.68 16.39 -21.99
N LEU A 476 12.74 16.43 -20.65
CA LEU A 476 11.67 17.01 -19.82
C LEU A 476 11.49 18.52 -20.01
N ASN A 477 12.54 19.24 -20.41
CA ASN A 477 12.55 20.68 -20.65
C ASN A 477 12.47 21.02 -22.14
N GLU A 478 12.91 20.10 -23.00
CA GLU A 478 12.95 20.27 -24.46
C GLU A 478 11.64 19.84 -25.14
N GLU A 479 11.06 18.72 -24.71
CA GLU A 479 9.88 18.11 -25.34
C GLU A 479 8.69 18.10 -24.36
N LYS A 480 7.64 18.85 -24.69
CA LYS A 480 6.37 18.87 -23.94
C LYS A 480 5.18 18.86 -24.92
N PRO A 481 4.06 18.21 -24.58
CA PRO A 481 2.84 18.32 -25.38
C PRO A 481 2.38 19.77 -25.52
N SER A 482 1.87 20.11 -26.70
CA SER A 482 1.32 21.42 -27.08
C SER A 482 0.22 21.96 -26.14
N TYR A 483 -0.53 21.08 -25.47
CA TYR A 483 -1.53 21.48 -24.48
C TYR A 483 -0.93 21.90 -23.12
N ILE A 484 0.39 21.81 -22.93
CA ILE A 484 1.11 22.23 -21.71
C ILE A 484 1.81 23.58 -21.95
N GLU A 485 1.21 24.66 -21.47
CA GLU A 485 1.71 26.03 -21.68
C GLU A 485 3.07 26.27 -21.00
N ASP A 486 3.22 25.89 -19.73
CA ASP A 486 4.42 26.20 -18.93
C ASP A 486 5.39 25.00 -18.82
N LYS A 487 5.16 24.12 -17.83
CA LYS A 487 6.06 23.02 -17.46
C LYS A 487 5.30 21.74 -17.19
N VAL A 488 5.98 20.60 -17.36
CA VAL A 488 5.41 19.28 -17.06
C VAL A 488 5.22 19.11 -15.55
N GLU A 489 3.98 19.22 -15.10
CA GLU A 489 3.58 18.90 -13.72
C GLU A 489 3.22 17.42 -13.48
N ASN A 490 3.10 17.03 -12.22
CA ASN A 490 2.77 15.65 -11.84
C ASN A 490 1.37 15.20 -12.23
N SER A 491 0.42 16.13 -12.39
CA SER A 491 -0.93 15.87 -12.89
C SER A 491 -0.89 15.30 -14.30
N HIS A 492 -0.06 15.88 -15.19
CA HIS A 492 0.10 15.42 -16.57
C HIS A 492 0.69 14.01 -16.64
N LEU A 493 1.67 13.71 -15.78
CA LEU A 493 2.31 12.39 -15.69
C LEU A 493 1.39 11.29 -15.13
N GLN A 494 0.11 11.56 -14.84
CA GLN A 494 -0.89 10.52 -14.58
C GLN A 494 -1.29 9.76 -15.85
N ASN A 495 -1.17 10.40 -17.02
CA ASN A 495 -1.34 9.73 -18.31
C ASN A 495 -0.18 8.73 -18.50
N ASP A 496 -0.53 7.46 -18.70
CA ASP A 496 0.45 6.39 -18.83
C ASP A 496 1.26 6.47 -20.13
N GLN A 497 0.68 6.95 -21.24
CA GLN A 497 1.43 7.13 -22.50
C GLN A 497 2.50 8.20 -22.35
N LEU A 498 2.14 9.36 -21.81
CA LEU A 498 3.09 10.45 -21.55
C LEU A 498 4.18 10.04 -20.56
N PHE A 499 3.82 9.28 -19.52
CA PHE A 499 4.82 8.77 -18.58
C PHE A 499 5.74 7.74 -19.23
N LEU A 500 5.22 6.84 -20.07
CA LEU A 500 6.00 5.86 -20.83
C LEU A 500 6.96 6.55 -21.81
N TYR A 501 6.50 7.59 -22.52
CA TYR A 501 7.32 8.41 -23.40
C TYR A 501 8.59 8.91 -22.70
N TYR A 502 8.46 9.56 -21.54
CA TYR A 502 9.61 10.11 -20.83
C TYR A 502 10.54 9.05 -20.23
N ILE A 503 10.03 7.93 -19.69
CA ILE A 503 10.92 6.86 -19.19
C ILE A 503 11.64 6.10 -20.31
N GLN A 504 11.12 6.18 -21.53
CA GLN A 504 11.73 5.64 -22.74
C GLN A 504 12.61 6.67 -23.44
N ASN A 505 12.74 7.87 -22.86
CA ASN A 505 13.51 8.98 -23.42
C ASN A 505 13.07 9.35 -24.85
N GLY A 506 11.76 9.39 -25.09
CA GLY A 506 11.16 9.82 -26.36
C GLY A 506 11.30 8.82 -27.50
N LYS A 507 11.65 7.56 -27.21
CA LYS A 507 11.89 6.55 -28.24
C LYS A 507 11.00 5.32 -28.10
N ASP A 508 10.69 4.72 -29.24
CA ASP A 508 10.02 3.42 -29.33
C ASP A 508 10.93 2.35 -28.72
N MET A 509 10.39 1.53 -27.81
CA MET A 509 11.18 0.52 -27.11
C MET A 509 11.64 -0.64 -27.99
N TYR A 510 11.01 -0.89 -29.13
CA TYR A 510 11.30 -2.00 -30.03
C TYR A 510 12.04 -1.56 -31.29
N THR A 511 11.70 -0.42 -31.89
CA THR A 511 12.39 0.07 -33.09
C THR A 511 13.56 0.98 -32.76
N GLY A 512 13.44 1.78 -31.70
CA GLY A 512 14.38 2.86 -31.37
C GLY A 512 14.13 4.16 -32.12
N ASP A 513 13.06 4.23 -32.91
CA ASP A 513 12.64 5.45 -33.60
C ASP A 513 12.12 6.48 -32.59
N GLU A 514 12.18 7.75 -32.95
CA GLU A 514 11.63 8.83 -32.13
C GLU A 514 10.10 8.77 -32.13
N LEU A 515 9.52 9.00 -30.96
CA LEU A 515 8.09 9.13 -30.77
C LEU A 515 7.72 10.62 -30.81
N ASP A 516 6.59 10.92 -31.41
CA ASP A 516 6.03 12.26 -31.41
C ASP A 516 5.21 12.47 -30.12
N ILE A 517 5.55 13.51 -29.36
CA ILE A 517 4.93 13.80 -28.06
C ILE A 517 3.51 14.38 -28.18
N ASP A 518 3.16 14.99 -29.31
CA ASP A 518 1.83 15.53 -29.57
C ASP A 518 0.87 14.45 -30.09
N HIS A 519 1.41 13.38 -30.68
CA HIS A 519 0.66 12.29 -31.30
C HIS A 519 0.70 10.98 -30.49
N LEU A 520 0.75 11.08 -29.16
CA LEU A 520 0.85 9.90 -28.28
C LEU A 520 -0.33 8.93 -28.38
N SER A 521 -1.50 9.41 -28.81
CA SER A 521 -2.70 8.59 -29.06
C SER A 521 -2.51 7.57 -30.20
N ASP A 522 -1.58 7.85 -31.12
CA ASP A 522 -1.36 7.06 -32.32
C ASP A 522 -0.43 5.86 -32.05
N TYR A 523 0.14 5.80 -30.85
CA TYR A 523 1.01 4.72 -30.37
C TYR A 523 0.28 3.80 -29.39
N ASP A 524 0.68 2.53 -29.42
CA ASP A 524 0.11 1.50 -28.57
C ASP A 524 0.92 1.31 -27.27
N ILE A 525 0.22 0.98 -26.19
CA ILE A 525 0.85 0.41 -25.00
C ILE A 525 0.86 -1.12 -25.12
N ASP A 526 2.03 -1.70 -25.37
CA ASP A 526 2.24 -3.15 -25.41
C ASP A 526 2.65 -3.70 -24.04
N HIS A 527 2.29 -4.96 -23.77
CA HIS A 527 2.74 -5.71 -22.60
C HIS A 527 3.95 -6.57 -22.96
N ILE A 528 5.09 -6.34 -22.29
CA ILE A 528 6.35 -7.04 -22.58
C ILE A 528 6.17 -8.56 -22.51
N ILE A 529 5.64 -9.06 -21.39
CA ILE A 529 5.10 -10.41 -21.29
C ILE A 529 3.59 -10.32 -21.62
N PRO A 530 3.11 -11.06 -22.62
CA PRO A 530 1.72 -11.00 -23.06
C PRO A 530 0.71 -11.24 -21.94
N GLN A 531 -0.40 -10.49 -22.00
CA GLN A 531 -1.48 -10.58 -21.01
C GLN A 531 -2.15 -11.97 -20.94
N ALA A 532 -2.00 -12.77 -22.00
CA ALA A 532 -2.45 -14.17 -22.02
C ALA A 532 -1.77 -15.00 -20.91
N PHE A 533 -0.50 -14.72 -20.62
CA PHE A 533 0.27 -15.47 -19.61
C PHE A 533 0.32 -14.77 -18.26
N ILE A 534 0.35 -13.43 -18.22
CA ILE A 534 0.38 -12.67 -16.97
C ILE A 534 -0.48 -11.40 -17.02
N LYS A 535 -1.48 -11.29 -16.13
CA LYS A 535 -2.28 -10.06 -15.93
C LYS A 535 -1.54 -9.04 -15.05
N ASP A 536 -0.50 -8.43 -15.62
CA ASP A 536 0.34 -7.38 -15.02
C ASP A 536 0.28 -6.08 -15.84
N ASP A 537 -0.51 -5.12 -15.35
CA ASP A 537 -0.65 -3.76 -15.91
C ASP A 537 0.28 -2.74 -15.24
N SER A 538 1.31 -3.19 -14.52
CA SER A 538 2.32 -2.27 -14.00
C SER A 538 3.18 -1.69 -15.12
N ILE A 539 3.78 -0.51 -14.87
CA ILE A 539 4.76 0.10 -15.79
C ILE A 539 5.95 -0.84 -16.08
N ASP A 540 6.26 -1.77 -15.17
CA ASP A 540 7.33 -2.76 -15.34
C ASP A 540 7.03 -3.82 -16.42
N ASN A 541 5.78 -3.95 -16.85
CA ASN A 541 5.39 -4.86 -17.92
C ASN A 541 4.78 -4.13 -19.12
N ARG A 542 4.83 -2.79 -19.19
CA ARG A 542 4.24 -2.01 -20.29
C ARG A 542 5.27 -1.14 -20.98
N VAL A 543 5.18 -1.00 -22.30
CA VAL A 543 6.01 -0.10 -23.11
C VAL A 543 5.15 0.62 -24.13
N LEU A 544 5.54 1.82 -24.51
CA LEU A 544 4.96 2.58 -25.61
C LEU A 544 5.71 2.25 -26.91
N THR A 545 4.97 1.86 -27.95
CA THR A 545 5.53 1.44 -29.25
C THR A 545 4.54 1.71 -30.38
N SER A 546 5.03 1.74 -31.61
CA SER A 546 4.25 1.87 -32.84
C SER A 546 3.31 0.68 -33.06
N SER A 547 2.05 0.96 -33.44
CA SER A 547 1.02 -0.07 -33.63
C SER A 547 1.35 -1.08 -34.73
N ALA A 548 2.19 -0.71 -35.70
CA ALA A 548 2.68 -1.64 -36.73
C ALA A 548 3.57 -2.75 -36.13
N LYS A 549 4.43 -2.43 -35.15
CA LYS A 549 5.26 -3.41 -34.47
C LYS A 549 4.54 -4.16 -33.36
N ASN A 550 3.60 -3.51 -32.68
CA ASN A 550 2.73 -4.17 -31.72
C ASN A 550 1.95 -5.33 -32.37
N ARG A 551 1.37 -5.10 -33.56
CA ARG A 551 0.63 -6.13 -34.33
C ARG A 551 1.50 -7.26 -34.89
N GLY A 552 2.80 -7.04 -35.07
CA GLY A 552 3.75 -8.03 -35.60
C GLY A 552 4.41 -8.92 -34.54
N LYS A 553 4.14 -8.69 -33.25
CA LYS A 553 4.68 -9.47 -32.14
C LYS A 553 3.85 -10.76 -31.97
N SER A 554 4.52 -11.91 -31.95
CA SER A 554 3.91 -13.19 -31.58
C SER A 554 3.53 -13.22 -30.10
N ASP A 555 2.78 -14.23 -29.63
CA ASP A 555 2.46 -14.44 -28.20
C ASP A 555 3.71 -14.82 -27.36
N ASP A 556 4.77 -14.01 -27.41
CA ASP A 556 6.03 -14.19 -26.70
C ASP A 556 6.67 -12.84 -26.31
N VAL A 557 7.78 -12.88 -25.59
CA VAL A 557 8.62 -11.69 -25.28
C VAL A 557 9.26 -11.11 -26.55
N PRO A 558 9.84 -9.88 -26.51
CA PRO A 558 10.51 -9.30 -27.68
C PRO A 558 11.50 -10.28 -28.32
N SER A 559 11.49 -10.38 -29.65
CA SER A 559 12.31 -11.34 -30.38
C SER A 559 13.81 -11.10 -30.16
N LEU A 560 14.63 -12.15 -30.36
CA LEU A 560 16.07 -12.07 -30.12
C LEU A 560 16.74 -10.94 -30.94
N ASP A 561 16.25 -10.68 -32.15
CA ASP A 561 16.77 -9.61 -33.01
C ASP A 561 16.46 -8.21 -32.45
N ILE A 562 15.25 -8.00 -31.92
CA ILE A 562 14.89 -6.76 -31.22
C ILE A 562 15.77 -6.60 -29.97
N VAL A 563 15.95 -7.68 -29.20
CA VAL A 563 16.79 -7.64 -28.01
C VAL A 563 18.23 -7.27 -28.38
N ARG A 564 18.82 -7.91 -29.39
CA ARG A 564 20.19 -7.59 -29.84
C ARG A 564 20.31 -6.14 -30.31
N ALA A 565 19.33 -5.63 -31.04
CA ALA A 565 19.34 -4.26 -31.55
C ALA A 565 19.18 -3.20 -30.44
N ARG A 566 18.36 -3.46 -29.41
CA ARG A 566 17.97 -2.46 -28.42
C ARG A 566 18.64 -2.61 -27.05
N LYS A 567 19.27 -3.74 -26.75
CA LYS A 567 19.83 -4.04 -25.42
C LYS A 567 20.81 -3.00 -24.90
N ALA A 568 21.66 -2.43 -25.76
CA ALA A 568 22.59 -1.38 -25.35
C ALA A 568 21.86 -0.16 -24.77
N GLU A 569 20.76 0.24 -25.41
CA GLU A 569 19.90 1.34 -24.98
C GLU A 569 19.13 0.98 -23.71
N TRP A 570 18.53 -0.21 -23.65
CA TRP A 570 17.85 -0.69 -22.44
C TRP A 570 18.78 -0.79 -21.22
N VAL A 571 20.06 -1.16 -21.41
CA VAL A 571 21.07 -1.15 -20.34
C VAL A 571 21.30 0.28 -19.84
N ARG A 572 21.33 1.28 -20.72
CA ARG A 572 21.45 2.70 -20.31
C ARG A 572 20.23 3.13 -19.50
N LEU A 573 19.02 2.84 -19.98
CA LEU A 573 17.78 3.14 -19.26
C LEU A 573 17.70 2.45 -17.89
N TYR A 574 18.20 1.23 -17.79
CA TYR A 574 18.25 0.48 -16.54
C TYR A 574 19.26 1.10 -15.56
N LYS A 575 20.49 1.39 -16.02
CA LYS A 575 21.53 1.99 -15.18
C LYS A 575 21.16 3.38 -14.66
N SER A 576 20.42 4.18 -15.44
CA SER A 576 19.92 5.48 -15.00
C SER A 576 18.69 5.41 -14.09
N GLY A 577 18.08 4.22 -13.92
CA GLY A 577 16.91 4.01 -13.07
C GLY A 577 15.56 4.34 -13.72
N LEU A 578 15.52 4.62 -15.02
CA LEU A 578 14.28 4.86 -15.79
C LEU A 578 13.43 3.60 -15.93
N ILE A 579 14.07 2.45 -16.11
CA ILE A 579 13.42 1.13 -16.08
C ILE A 579 13.94 0.28 -14.93
N SER A 580 13.08 -0.57 -14.37
CA SER A 580 13.47 -1.48 -13.29
C SER A 580 14.28 -2.67 -13.82
N LYS A 581 15.02 -3.34 -12.92
CA LYS A 581 15.68 -4.61 -13.22
C LYS A 581 14.69 -5.63 -13.79
N ARG A 582 13.51 -5.74 -13.18
CA ARG A 582 12.44 -6.66 -13.64
C ARG A 582 12.01 -6.36 -15.08
N LYS A 583 11.82 -5.08 -15.42
CA LYS A 583 11.45 -4.68 -16.79
C LYS A 583 12.56 -5.03 -17.78
N PHE A 584 13.81 -4.74 -17.44
CA PHE A 584 14.98 -5.11 -18.24
C PHE A 584 15.12 -6.62 -18.44
N ASP A 585 14.95 -7.41 -17.37
CA ASP A 585 15.00 -8.87 -17.42
C ASP A 585 13.86 -9.45 -18.25
N ASN A 586 12.67 -8.83 -18.26
CA ASN A 586 11.58 -9.27 -19.13
C ASN A 586 11.85 -8.93 -20.61
N LEU A 587 12.35 -7.72 -20.90
CA LEU A 587 12.69 -7.27 -22.26
C LEU A 587 13.78 -8.15 -22.88
N THR A 588 14.79 -8.54 -22.10
CA THR A 588 15.93 -9.34 -22.58
C THR A 588 15.72 -10.85 -22.50
N LYS A 589 14.50 -11.31 -22.17
CA LYS A 589 14.26 -12.73 -21.87
C LYS A 589 14.49 -13.66 -23.07
N ALA A 590 14.36 -13.18 -24.31
CA ALA A 590 14.64 -13.99 -25.50
C ALA A 590 16.09 -14.52 -25.56
N GLU A 591 17.08 -13.79 -25.04
CA GLU A 591 18.48 -14.27 -24.96
C GLU A 591 18.64 -15.49 -24.03
N ARG A 592 17.67 -15.71 -23.15
CA ARG A 592 17.64 -16.82 -22.18
C ARG A 592 16.67 -17.93 -22.59
N GLY A 593 16.31 -18.00 -23.87
CA GLY A 593 15.41 -19.02 -24.42
C GLY A 593 13.93 -18.64 -24.39
N GLY A 594 13.60 -17.36 -24.22
CA GLY A 594 12.22 -16.86 -24.32
C GLY A 594 11.30 -17.34 -23.20
N LEU A 595 9.99 -17.39 -23.47
CA LEU A 595 9.03 -17.99 -22.54
C LEU A 595 8.97 -19.51 -22.74
N THR A 596 9.67 -20.24 -21.88
CA THR A 596 9.56 -21.71 -21.85
C THR A 596 8.16 -22.16 -21.45
N GLU A 597 7.74 -23.36 -21.85
CA GLU A 597 6.45 -23.93 -21.41
C GLU A 597 6.32 -24.02 -19.88
N ALA A 598 7.44 -24.21 -19.17
CA ALA A 598 7.47 -24.19 -17.71
C ALA A 598 7.23 -22.78 -17.14
N ASP A 599 7.77 -21.74 -17.79
CA ASP A 599 7.50 -20.35 -17.44
C ASP A 599 6.04 -20.01 -17.68
N LYS A 600 5.47 -20.34 -18.86
CA LYS A 600 4.06 -20.13 -19.18
C LYS A 600 3.16 -20.82 -18.16
N ALA A 601 3.38 -22.10 -17.87
CA ALA A 601 2.66 -22.83 -16.84
C ALA A 601 2.81 -22.20 -15.44
N GLY A 602 4.01 -21.70 -15.11
CA GLY A 602 4.28 -21.00 -13.86
C GLY A 602 3.60 -19.63 -13.76
N PHE A 603 3.48 -18.89 -14.86
CA PHE A 603 2.74 -17.63 -14.91
C PHE A 603 1.24 -17.88 -14.76
N ILE A 604 0.67 -18.85 -15.47
CA ILE A 604 -0.74 -19.22 -15.35
C ILE A 604 -1.05 -19.76 -13.95
N LYS A 605 -0.21 -20.66 -13.40
CA LYS A 605 -0.36 -21.12 -12.01
C LYS A 605 -0.34 -19.96 -11.02
N ARG A 606 0.54 -18.97 -11.22
CA ARG A 606 0.55 -17.73 -10.42
C ARG A 606 -0.69 -16.88 -10.62
N GLN A 607 -1.43 -16.99 -11.72
CA GLN A 607 -2.72 -16.31 -11.86
C GLN A 607 -3.83 -16.98 -11.04
N LEU A 608 -3.66 -18.25 -10.68
CA LEU A 608 -4.66 -19.06 -9.98
C LEU A 608 -4.44 -19.08 -8.48
N VAL A 609 -3.20 -19.30 -8.04
CA VAL A 609 -2.84 -19.47 -6.62
C VAL A 609 -2.60 -18.11 -5.96
N GLU A 610 -3.24 -17.89 -4.80
CA GLU A 610 -3.03 -16.69 -3.99
C GLU A 610 -1.68 -16.75 -3.25
N THR A 611 -0.88 -15.70 -3.40
CA THR A 611 0.48 -15.61 -2.85
C THR A 611 0.63 -14.47 -1.85
N ARG A 612 -0.42 -13.66 -1.64
CA ARG A 612 -0.38 -12.49 -0.75
C ARG A 612 -0.42 -12.91 0.71
N GLN A 613 0.46 -12.30 1.49
CA GLN A 613 0.61 -12.57 2.91
C GLN A 613 -0.66 -12.25 3.71
N ILE A 614 -1.39 -11.18 3.37
CA ILE A 614 -2.66 -10.84 4.03
C ILE A 614 -3.71 -11.94 3.88
N THR A 615 -3.93 -12.45 2.66
CA THR A 615 -4.92 -13.50 2.42
C THR A 615 -4.52 -14.79 3.14
N LYS A 616 -3.22 -15.09 3.17
CA LYS A 616 -2.69 -16.22 3.95
C LYS A 616 -2.93 -16.07 5.45
N HIS A 617 -2.80 -14.87 6.01
CA HIS A 617 -3.09 -14.64 7.43
C HIS A 617 -4.58 -14.79 7.75
N VAL A 618 -5.49 -14.26 6.91
CA VAL A 618 -6.93 -14.52 7.11
C VAL A 618 -7.23 -16.01 7.01
N ALA A 619 -6.68 -16.68 6.00
CA ALA A 619 -6.88 -18.11 5.82
C ALA A 619 -6.33 -18.92 7.01
N GLN A 620 -5.15 -18.57 7.51
CA GLN A 620 -4.54 -19.18 8.69
C GLN A 620 -5.38 -19.02 9.95
N ILE A 621 -5.86 -17.81 10.22
CA ILE A 621 -6.69 -17.53 11.40
C ILE A 621 -7.99 -18.32 11.34
N LEU A 622 -8.65 -18.36 10.18
CA LEU A 622 -9.89 -19.10 10.01
C LEU A 622 -9.65 -20.62 10.09
N ASP A 623 -8.59 -21.15 9.45
CA ASP A 623 -8.23 -22.57 9.51
C ASP A 623 -7.96 -23.01 10.97
N ALA A 624 -7.14 -22.25 11.70
CA ALA A 624 -6.82 -22.55 13.10
C ALA A 624 -8.05 -22.47 14.02
N ARG A 625 -9.03 -21.64 13.68
CA ARG A 625 -10.24 -21.45 14.48
C ARG A 625 -11.28 -22.55 14.25
N PHE A 626 -11.43 -23.01 13.01
CA PHE A 626 -12.46 -23.99 12.66
C PHE A 626 -11.96 -25.44 12.68
N ASN A 627 -10.65 -25.67 12.54
CA ASN A 627 -10.06 -27.00 12.44
C ASN A 627 -9.12 -27.25 13.64
N THR A 628 -9.70 -27.53 14.81
CA THR A 628 -8.96 -27.74 16.08
C THR A 628 -8.73 -29.21 16.43
N GLU A 629 -9.42 -30.13 15.74
CA GLU A 629 -9.33 -31.57 15.99
C GLU A 629 -8.17 -32.21 15.21
N HIS A 630 -7.56 -33.25 15.78
CA HIS A 630 -6.43 -33.98 15.21
C HIS A 630 -6.77 -35.48 15.12
N ASP A 631 -6.30 -36.14 14.05
CA ASP A 631 -6.41 -37.59 13.91
C ASP A 631 -5.39 -38.35 14.77
N GLU A 632 -5.46 -39.67 14.74
CA GLU A 632 -4.57 -40.59 15.47
C GLU A 632 -3.07 -40.41 15.15
N ASN A 633 -2.72 -39.74 14.05
CA ASN A 633 -1.36 -39.44 13.63
C ASN A 633 -0.98 -37.96 13.87
N ASP A 634 -1.69 -37.26 14.76
CA ASP A 634 -1.53 -35.84 15.08
C ASP A 634 -1.70 -34.91 13.86
N LYS A 635 -2.47 -35.34 12.86
CA LYS A 635 -2.76 -34.53 11.67
C LYS A 635 -4.11 -33.87 11.82
N VAL A 636 -4.13 -32.55 11.66
CA VAL A 636 -5.35 -31.73 11.72
C VAL A 636 -6.44 -32.28 10.78
N ILE A 637 -7.60 -32.58 11.36
CA ILE A 637 -8.84 -32.96 10.67
C ILE A 637 -9.45 -31.66 10.14
N ARG A 638 -9.65 -31.58 8.82
CA ARG A 638 -10.14 -30.37 8.15
C ARG A 638 -11.57 -30.56 7.66
N ASP A 639 -12.51 -30.32 8.56
CA ASP A 639 -13.93 -30.31 8.22
C ASP A 639 -14.31 -29.03 7.47
N VAL A 640 -13.71 -27.89 7.85
CA VAL A 640 -13.92 -26.61 7.19
C VAL A 640 -12.77 -26.32 6.23
N LYS A 641 -13.06 -26.31 4.92
CA LYS A 641 -12.04 -26.02 3.89
C LYS A 641 -11.92 -24.52 3.65
N VAL A 642 -10.79 -23.93 4.05
CA VAL A 642 -10.50 -22.51 3.79
C VAL A 642 -9.81 -22.35 2.43
N ILE A 643 -10.55 -21.87 1.43
CA ILE A 643 -10.15 -21.77 0.03
C ILE A 643 -9.68 -20.34 -0.27
N THR A 644 -8.51 -20.20 -0.89
CA THR A 644 -8.00 -18.91 -1.36
C THR A 644 -8.04 -18.82 -2.88
N LEU A 645 -8.73 -17.80 -3.41
CA LEU A 645 -8.83 -17.56 -4.86
C LEU A 645 -8.22 -16.22 -5.25
N LYS A 646 -7.66 -16.16 -6.46
CA LYS A 646 -7.31 -14.90 -7.10
C LYS A 646 -8.49 -14.28 -7.84
N SER A 647 -8.61 -12.96 -7.73
CA SER A 647 -9.65 -12.14 -8.39
C SER A 647 -9.78 -12.35 -9.91
N ASN A 648 -8.70 -12.83 -10.55
CA ASN A 648 -8.69 -13.09 -11.99
C ASN A 648 -9.64 -14.23 -12.39
N LEU A 649 -9.82 -15.24 -11.54
CA LEU A 649 -10.71 -16.37 -11.82
C LEU A 649 -12.16 -15.93 -11.97
N VAL A 650 -12.67 -15.18 -10.99
CA VAL A 650 -14.03 -14.61 -11.05
C VAL A 650 -14.15 -13.55 -12.15
N SER A 651 -13.10 -12.76 -12.39
CA SER A 651 -13.12 -11.80 -13.51
C SER A 651 -13.25 -12.49 -14.87
N GLN A 652 -12.50 -13.58 -15.09
CA GLN A 652 -12.61 -14.39 -16.30
C GLN A 652 -13.99 -15.05 -16.41
N PHE A 653 -14.48 -15.63 -15.31
CA PHE A 653 -15.82 -16.24 -15.25
C PHE A 653 -16.92 -15.23 -15.62
N ARG A 654 -16.84 -14.00 -15.09
CA ARG A 654 -17.76 -12.92 -15.46
C ARG A 654 -17.72 -12.59 -16.95
N LYS A 655 -16.53 -12.50 -17.54
CA LYS A 655 -16.36 -12.19 -18.96
C LYS A 655 -16.91 -13.30 -19.86
N ASP A 656 -16.59 -14.55 -19.53
CA ASP A 656 -16.96 -15.72 -20.34
C ASP A 656 -18.47 -15.99 -20.34
N PHE A 657 -19.18 -15.63 -19.27
CA PHE A 657 -20.61 -15.89 -19.11
C PHE A 657 -21.47 -14.62 -19.03
N GLU A 658 -20.90 -13.48 -19.41
CA GLU A 658 -21.61 -12.20 -19.54
C GLU A 658 -22.25 -11.71 -18.23
N PHE A 659 -21.58 -11.97 -17.09
CA PHE A 659 -21.96 -11.43 -15.78
C PHE A 659 -21.28 -10.08 -15.54
N TYR A 660 -21.72 -9.08 -16.31
CA TYR A 660 -21.12 -7.75 -16.34
C TYR A 660 -21.14 -7.04 -14.98
N LYS A 661 -20.12 -6.21 -14.77
CA LYS A 661 -19.91 -5.44 -13.54
C LYS A 661 -19.61 -3.98 -13.90
N VAL A 662 -20.44 -3.07 -13.40
CA VAL A 662 -20.27 -1.62 -13.49
C VAL A 662 -20.24 -1.08 -12.07
N ARG A 663 -19.09 -0.60 -11.61
CA ARG A 663 -18.84 -0.23 -10.20
C ARG A 663 -19.47 1.10 -9.83
N GLU A 664 -19.77 1.90 -10.84
CA GLU A 664 -20.30 3.25 -10.76
C GLU A 664 -21.74 3.21 -10.25
N ILE A 665 -22.53 2.19 -10.63
CA ILE A 665 -23.96 2.04 -10.26
C ILE A 665 -24.15 1.84 -8.75
N ASN A 666 -23.46 0.87 -8.14
CA ASN A 666 -23.65 0.55 -6.73
C ASN A 666 -22.49 -0.28 -6.16
N ASP A 667 -22.53 -0.46 -4.84
CA ASP A 667 -21.53 -1.23 -4.10
C ASP A 667 -21.89 -2.75 -4.05
N TYR A 668 -22.96 -3.20 -4.73
CA TYR A 668 -23.40 -4.62 -4.72
C TYR A 668 -22.37 -5.55 -5.35
N HIS A 669 -21.51 -5.00 -6.22
CA HIS A 669 -20.47 -5.76 -6.87
C HIS A 669 -19.53 -6.48 -5.89
N HIS A 670 -19.34 -5.97 -4.67
CA HIS A 670 -18.59 -6.67 -3.62
C HIS A 670 -19.29 -7.96 -3.16
N ALA A 671 -20.60 -7.90 -2.90
CA ALA A 671 -21.40 -9.07 -2.53
C ALA A 671 -21.50 -10.07 -3.69
N HIS A 672 -21.69 -9.58 -4.91
CA HIS A 672 -21.72 -10.41 -6.11
C HIS A 672 -20.37 -11.11 -6.35
N ASP A 673 -19.25 -10.41 -6.18
CA ASP A 673 -17.92 -11.02 -6.30
C ASP A 673 -17.71 -12.09 -5.20
N ALA A 674 -18.13 -11.83 -3.95
CA ALA A 674 -18.07 -12.83 -2.87
C ALA A 674 -18.91 -14.09 -3.17
N TYR A 675 -20.13 -13.91 -3.67
CA TYR A 675 -20.99 -15.02 -4.11
C TYR A 675 -20.34 -15.83 -5.25
N LEU A 676 -19.84 -15.16 -6.28
CA LEU A 676 -19.18 -15.83 -7.40
C LEU A 676 -17.88 -16.53 -6.99
N ASN A 677 -17.14 -15.98 -6.02
CA ASN A 677 -15.99 -16.68 -5.44
C ASN A 677 -16.41 -18.00 -4.79
N ALA A 678 -17.49 -17.99 -3.99
CA ALA A 678 -18.01 -19.22 -3.39
C ALA A 678 -18.43 -20.24 -4.46
N VAL A 679 -19.15 -19.80 -5.50
CA VAL A 679 -19.60 -20.67 -6.61
C VAL A 679 -18.43 -21.26 -7.38
N VAL A 680 -17.47 -20.42 -7.81
CA VAL A 680 -16.34 -20.86 -8.62
C VAL A 680 -15.38 -21.73 -7.81
N GLY A 681 -15.07 -21.35 -6.57
CA GLY A 681 -14.15 -22.09 -5.71
C GLY A 681 -14.68 -23.47 -5.34
N THR A 682 -15.96 -23.57 -4.97
CA THR A 682 -16.57 -24.86 -4.63
C THR A 682 -16.73 -25.76 -5.85
N ALA A 683 -17.19 -25.24 -6.99
CA ALA A 683 -17.30 -26.00 -8.22
C ALA A 683 -15.94 -26.51 -8.72
N LEU A 684 -14.88 -25.69 -8.62
CA LEU A 684 -13.51 -26.09 -8.99
C LEU A 684 -13.00 -27.27 -8.15
N LEU A 685 -13.17 -27.21 -6.82
CA LEU A 685 -12.74 -28.30 -5.95
C LEU A 685 -13.60 -29.54 -6.09
N LYS A 686 -14.91 -29.41 -6.34
CA LYS A 686 -15.78 -30.56 -6.64
C LYS A 686 -15.40 -31.22 -7.97
N LYS A 687 -15.10 -30.44 -9.01
CA LYS A 687 -14.65 -30.99 -10.31
C LYS A 687 -13.28 -31.64 -10.21
N TYR A 688 -12.37 -30.99 -9.50
CA TYR A 688 -10.97 -31.37 -9.42
C TYR A 688 -10.50 -31.44 -7.95
N PRO A 689 -10.92 -32.46 -7.17
CA PRO A 689 -10.57 -32.56 -5.74
C PRO A 689 -9.06 -32.58 -5.49
N LYS A 690 -8.27 -33.14 -6.42
CA LYS A 690 -6.80 -33.16 -6.32
C LYS A 690 -6.14 -31.77 -6.42
N LEU A 691 -6.89 -30.71 -6.68
CA LEU A 691 -6.40 -29.32 -6.63
C LEU A 691 -6.52 -28.69 -5.24
N ALA A 692 -7.08 -29.38 -4.25
CA ALA A 692 -7.13 -28.89 -2.88
C ALA A 692 -5.77 -28.37 -2.38
N PRO A 693 -4.61 -29.02 -2.64
CA PRO A 693 -3.29 -28.50 -2.26
C PRO A 693 -2.89 -27.13 -2.83
N GLU A 694 -3.53 -26.66 -3.91
CA GLU A 694 -3.25 -25.36 -4.52
C GLU A 694 -4.13 -24.23 -3.97
N PHE A 695 -5.33 -24.57 -3.46
CA PHE A 695 -6.34 -23.57 -3.08
C PHE A 695 -6.72 -23.63 -1.60
N VAL A 696 -6.72 -24.82 -0.99
CA VAL A 696 -7.06 -25.05 0.43
C VAL A 696 -5.83 -24.80 1.29
N TYR A 697 -5.98 -23.93 2.27
CA TYR A 697 -4.92 -23.62 3.22
C TYR A 697 -4.58 -24.87 4.07
N GLY A 698 -3.28 -25.09 4.32
CA GLY A 698 -2.80 -26.22 5.14
C GLY A 698 -2.63 -27.57 4.41
N GLU A 699 -3.16 -27.72 3.19
CA GLU A 699 -3.07 -28.98 2.43
C GLU A 699 -1.92 -29.04 1.40
N TYR A 700 -0.81 -28.35 1.65
CA TYR A 700 0.29 -28.20 0.69
C TYR A 700 1.06 -29.52 0.39
N LYS A 701 0.50 -30.38 -0.48
CA LYS A 701 1.15 -31.59 -1.01
C LYS A 701 1.59 -31.39 -2.46
N LYS A 702 2.78 -31.88 -2.81
CA LYS A 702 3.21 -31.99 -4.22
C LYS A 702 2.41 -33.12 -4.89
N TYR A 703 1.64 -32.79 -5.92
CA TYR A 703 0.98 -33.78 -6.77
C TYR A 703 1.43 -33.61 -8.23
N ASP A 704 1.45 -34.71 -8.99
CA ASP A 704 1.78 -34.66 -10.42
C ASP A 704 0.51 -34.34 -11.22
N VAL A 705 0.45 -33.13 -11.77
CA VAL A 705 -0.66 -32.63 -12.60
C VAL A 705 -0.88 -33.54 -13.82
N ARG A 706 0.13 -34.28 -14.30
CA ARG A 706 -0.02 -35.25 -15.40
C ARG A 706 -1.01 -36.36 -15.09
N LYS A 707 -1.11 -36.79 -13.82
CA LYS A 707 -2.04 -37.85 -13.37
C LYS A 707 -3.51 -37.41 -13.34
N LEU A 708 -3.81 -36.16 -13.68
CA LEU A 708 -5.17 -35.61 -13.77
C LEU A 708 -5.69 -35.53 -15.22
N ILE A 709 -4.83 -35.71 -16.22
CA ILE A 709 -5.15 -35.45 -17.64
C ILE A 709 -5.13 -36.74 -18.48
N ALA A 710 -4.32 -37.73 -18.11
CA ALA A 710 -4.22 -38.98 -18.84
C ALA A 710 -5.45 -39.88 -18.62
N LYS A 711 -6.05 -40.38 -19.71
CA LYS A 711 -7.22 -41.28 -19.69
C LYS A 711 -6.83 -42.77 -19.67
N SER A 712 -5.58 -43.12 -19.99
CA SER A 712 -5.01 -44.47 -19.89
C SER A 712 -3.49 -44.44 -19.66
N SER A 713 -2.89 -45.61 -19.40
CA SER A 713 -1.45 -45.80 -19.17
C SER A 713 -0.58 -45.59 -20.42
N ASP A 714 -1.15 -45.67 -21.61
CA ASP A 714 -0.42 -45.59 -22.88
C ASP A 714 -0.29 -44.14 -23.40
N ASP A 715 -1.14 -43.21 -22.95
CA ASP A 715 -1.04 -41.76 -23.20
C ASP A 715 0.12 -41.09 -22.42
N HIS A 716 0.88 -41.86 -21.64
CA HIS A 716 1.90 -41.34 -20.73
C HIS A 716 3.21 -40.87 -21.41
N SER A 717 3.42 -41.19 -22.70
CA SER A 717 4.73 -41.05 -23.37
C SER A 717 4.90 -39.80 -24.24
N GLU A 718 3.84 -39.16 -24.75
CA GLU A 718 4.00 -38.08 -25.76
C GLU A 718 4.02 -36.63 -25.21
N MET A 719 3.40 -36.32 -24.07
CA MET A 719 3.33 -34.93 -23.55
C MET A 719 4.33 -34.59 -22.41
N GLY A 720 5.09 -33.51 -22.63
CA GLY A 720 5.99 -32.90 -21.63
C GLY A 720 5.29 -32.44 -20.33
N LYS A 721 6.01 -32.46 -19.21
CA LYS A 721 5.49 -32.22 -17.82
C LYS A 721 5.03 -30.78 -17.67
N ALA A 722 5.75 -29.87 -18.32
CA ALA A 722 5.41 -28.46 -18.41
C ALA A 722 4.21 -28.21 -19.33
N THR A 723 4.17 -28.85 -20.50
CA THR A 723 3.09 -28.74 -21.49
C THR A 723 1.75 -29.22 -20.92
N ALA A 724 1.72 -30.39 -20.28
CA ALA A 724 0.54 -30.91 -19.58
C ALA A 724 0.03 -29.94 -18.51
N LYS A 725 0.94 -29.36 -17.73
CA LYS A 725 0.61 -28.37 -16.68
C LYS A 725 0.08 -27.07 -17.27
N TYR A 726 0.65 -26.60 -18.37
CA TYR A 726 0.18 -25.43 -19.13
C TYR A 726 -1.25 -25.66 -19.63
N PHE A 727 -1.49 -26.75 -20.38
CA PHE A 727 -2.80 -27.13 -20.89
C PHE A 727 -3.85 -27.31 -19.79
N PHE A 728 -3.48 -27.90 -18.66
CA PHE A 728 -4.42 -28.09 -17.55
C PHE A 728 -4.88 -26.75 -16.97
N TYR A 729 -3.94 -25.86 -16.65
CA TYR A 729 -4.27 -24.60 -16.00
C TYR A 729 -4.91 -23.58 -16.96
N SER A 730 -4.55 -23.60 -18.25
CA SER A 730 -5.19 -22.75 -19.26
C SER A 730 -6.65 -23.18 -19.53
N ASN A 731 -6.95 -24.47 -19.35
CA ASN A 731 -8.29 -25.04 -19.59
C ASN A 731 -9.10 -25.27 -18.31
N LEU A 732 -8.62 -24.83 -17.14
CA LEU A 732 -9.23 -25.10 -15.84
C LEU A 732 -10.71 -24.65 -15.76
N MET A 733 -11.04 -23.53 -16.40
CA MET A 733 -12.39 -22.96 -16.39
C MET A 733 -13.29 -23.49 -17.52
N ASN A 734 -12.76 -24.32 -18.42
CA ASN A 734 -13.50 -24.74 -19.60
C ASN A 734 -14.68 -25.67 -19.30
N PHE A 735 -14.73 -26.32 -18.13
CA PHE A 735 -15.87 -27.17 -17.77
C PHE A 735 -17.16 -26.37 -17.56
N PHE A 736 -17.09 -25.07 -17.33
CA PHE A 736 -18.26 -24.20 -17.30
C PHE A 736 -18.82 -23.91 -18.71
N LYS A 737 -18.02 -24.08 -19.77
CA LYS A 737 -18.39 -23.76 -21.17
C LYS A 737 -19.10 -24.93 -21.85
N THR A 738 -20.07 -24.64 -22.71
CA THR A 738 -20.71 -25.62 -23.59
C THR A 738 -19.86 -25.91 -24.84
N LYS A 739 -19.24 -24.88 -25.42
CA LYS A 739 -18.32 -25.00 -26.55
C LYS A 739 -16.96 -24.44 -26.17
N VAL A 740 -15.91 -25.21 -26.38
CA VAL A 740 -14.52 -24.82 -26.11
C VAL A 740 -13.79 -24.80 -27.44
N LYS A 741 -13.33 -23.62 -27.87
CA LYS A 741 -12.42 -23.49 -29.00
C LYS A 741 -10.99 -23.56 -28.49
N TYR A 742 -10.23 -24.56 -28.92
CA TYR A 742 -8.82 -24.69 -28.58
C TYR A 742 -7.96 -23.83 -29.51
N ALA A 743 -6.70 -23.62 -29.10
CA ALA A 743 -5.75 -22.77 -29.81
C ALA A 743 -5.41 -23.28 -31.24
N ASP A 744 -5.59 -24.57 -31.49
CA ASP A 744 -5.44 -25.21 -32.80
C ASP A 744 -6.67 -25.01 -33.72
N GLY A 745 -7.68 -24.29 -33.25
CA GLY A 745 -8.93 -24.01 -33.99
C GLY A 745 -10.01 -25.09 -33.82
N SER A 746 -9.72 -26.21 -33.18
CA SER A 746 -10.71 -27.27 -32.92
C SER A 746 -11.78 -26.80 -31.93
N VAL A 747 -13.02 -27.26 -32.12
CA VAL A 747 -14.15 -26.94 -31.24
C VAL A 747 -14.65 -28.22 -30.58
N TYR A 748 -14.64 -28.24 -29.26
CA TYR A 748 -15.14 -29.36 -28.47
C TYR A 748 -16.43 -28.98 -27.74
N GLU A 749 -17.48 -29.77 -27.96
CA GLU A 749 -18.75 -29.63 -27.25
C GLU A 749 -18.72 -30.45 -25.96
N ARG A 750 -19.01 -29.79 -24.84
CA ARG A 750 -19.01 -30.39 -23.50
C ARG A 750 -20.44 -30.69 -23.04
N PRO A 751 -20.64 -31.72 -22.20
CA PRO A 751 -21.97 -32.09 -21.72
C PRO A 751 -22.61 -30.96 -20.90
N ILE A 752 -23.95 -30.90 -20.89
CA ILE A 752 -24.72 -29.92 -20.11
C ILE A 752 -24.55 -30.16 -18.60
N ILE A 753 -24.45 -31.43 -18.20
CA ILE A 753 -24.20 -31.86 -16.83
C ILE A 753 -22.74 -32.31 -16.75
N GLU A 754 -21.96 -31.65 -15.91
CA GLU A 754 -20.59 -32.02 -15.59
C GLU A 754 -20.58 -32.79 -14.27
N THR A 755 -19.97 -33.98 -14.28
CA THR A 755 -19.79 -34.82 -13.08
C THR A 755 -18.31 -34.87 -12.66
N ASN A 756 -18.05 -35.28 -11.41
CA ASN A 756 -16.70 -35.61 -10.95
C ASN A 756 -16.37 -37.09 -11.21
N ALA A 757 -15.19 -37.54 -10.77
CA ALA A 757 -14.75 -38.92 -10.93
C ALA A 757 -15.65 -39.94 -10.21
N ASP A 758 -16.31 -39.51 -9.13
CA ASP A 758 -17.21 -40.33 -8.31
C ASP A 758 -18.66 -40.34 -8.85
N GLY A 759 -18.91 -39.66 -9.97
CA GLY A 759 -20.21 -39.60 -10.63
C GLY A 759 -21.17 -38.53 -10.06
N GLU A 760 -20.76 -37.76 -9.06
CA GLU A 760 -21.56 -36.69 -8.48
C GLU A 760 -21.70 -35.52 -9.45
N VAL A 761 -22.87 -34.88 -9.47
CA VAL A 761 -23.11 -33.69 -10.29
C VAL A 761 -22.35 -32.50 -9.71
N VAL A 762 -21.43 -31.97 -10.50
CA VAL A 762 -20.58 -30.81 -10.14
C VAL A 762 -21.18 -29.52 -10.64
N TRP A 763 -21.69 -29.51 -11.88
CA TRP A 763 -22.24 -28.32 -12.52
C TRP A 763 -23.30 -28.67 -13.55
N ASN A 764 -24.45 -28.01 -13.49
CA ASN A 764 -25.49 -28.04 -14.50
C ASN A 764 -25.53 -26.68 -15.22
N LYS A 765 -25.07 -26.67 -16.49
CA LYS A 765 -24.91 -25.44 -17.28
C LYS A 765 -26.22 -24.70 -17.53
N GLN A 766 -27.38 -25.34 -17.47
CA GLN A 766 -28.66 -24.64 -17.63
C GLN A 766 -29.12 -24.08 -16.27
N LYS A 767 -29.29 -24.98 -15.30
CA LYS A 767 -29.85 -24.64 -13.98
C LYS A 767 -28.96 -23.67 -13.20
N ASP A 768 -27.65 -23.90 -13.15
CA ASP A 768 -26.78 -23.14 -12.26
C ASP A 768 -26.51 -21.73 -12.80
N PHE A 769 -26.43 -21.54 -14.12
CA PHE A 769 -26.35 -20.19 -14.70
C PHE A 769 -27.66 -19.40 -14.52
N GLU A 770 -28.83 -20.05 -14.59
CA GLU A 770 -30.11 -19.41 -14.26
C GLU A 770 -30.15 -18.97 -12.79
N ILE A 771 -29.69 -19.82 -11.87
CA ILE A 771 -29.57 -19.48 -10.45
C ILE A 771 -28.63 -18.29 -10.25
N ILE A 772 -27.46 -18.28 -10.89
CA ILE A 772 -26.53 -17.13 -10.82
C ILE A 772 -27.20 -15.86 -11.32
N ARG A 773 -27.84 -15.88 -12.50
CA ARG A 773 -28.54 -14.71 -13.05
C ARG A 773 -29.64 -14.22 -12.12
N LYS A 774 -30.37 -15.13 -11.48
CA LYS A 774 -31.38 -14.81 -10.47
C LYS A 774 -30.74 -14.12 -9.26
N VAL A 775 -29.71 -14.70 -8.65
CA VAL A 775 -29.03 -14.14 -7.47
C VAL A 775 -28.43 -12.76 -7.76
N LEU A 776 -27.76 -12.59 -8.89
CA LEU A 776 -27.19 -11.29 -9.31
C LEU A 776 -28.26 -10.24 -9.63
N SER A 777 -29.53 -10.63 -9.75
CA SER A 777 -30.67 -9.73 -9.97
C SER A 777 -31.49 -9.44 -8.73
N TYR A 778 -31.06 -9.90 -7.53
CA TYR A 778 -31.78 -9.57 -6.31
C TYR A 778 -31.65 -8.07 -5.98
N PRO A 779 -32.78 -7.36 -5.81
CA PRO A 779 -32.74 -5.93 -5.49
C PRO A 779 -32.28 -5.66 -4.06
N GLN A 780 -32.47 -6.62 -3.16
CA GLN A 780 -32.10 -6.55 -1.75
C GLN A 780 -30.72 -7.21 -1.56
N VAL A 781 -29.72 -6.39 -1.26
CA VAL A 781 -28.36 -6.81 -0.91
C VAL A 781 -27.93 -6.03 0.33
N ASN A 782 -27.45 -6.74 1.36
CA ASN A 782 -27.01 -6.11 2.60
C ASN A 782 -25.67 -5.40 2.41
N ILE A 783 -25.72 -4.08 2.24
CA ILE A 783 -24.54 -3.21 2.20
C ILE A 783 -24.53 -2.35 3.47
N VAL A 784 -23.67 -2.73 4.42
CA VAL A 784 -23.56 -2.07 5.72
C VAL A 784 -22.34 -1.17 5.76
N LYS A 785 -22.55 0.11 6.07
CA LYS A 785 -21.44 1.00 6.43
C LYS A 785 -21.12 0.82 7.91
N LYS A 786 -19.90 0.36 8.22
CA LYS A 786 -19.45 0.19 9.60
C LYS A 786 -19.64 1.47 10.41
N VAL A 787 -20.42 1.37 11.49
CA VAL A 787 -20.57 2.41 12.51
C VAL A 787 -19.26 2.55 13.28
N GLU A 788 -18.74 3.77 13.41
CA GLU A 788 -17.48 4.01 14.12
C GLU A 788 -17.48 5.36 14.84
N GLU A 789 -16.77 5.40 15.96
CA GLU A 789 -16.47 6.66 16.64
C GLU A 789 -15.28 7.34 15.95
N GLN A 790 -15.34 8.67 15.83
CA GLN A 790 -14.18 9.41 15.36
C GLN A 790 -13.19 9.57 16.49
N THR A 791 -12.01 8.98 16.32
CA THR A 791 -10.86 9.11 17.24
C THR A 791 -9.83 10.11 16.73
N VAL A 792 -9.99 10.56 15.48
CA VAL A 792 -9.10 11.51 14.81
C VAL A 792 -9.89 12.30 13.76
N GLY A 793 -9.58 13.60 13.61
CA GLY A 793 -10.17 14.43 12.58
C GLY A 793 -9.65 14.09 11.17
N GLN A 794 -10.33 14.57 10.13
CA GLN A 794 -9.86 14.40 8.74
C GLN A 794 -8.45 14.96 8.50
N ASN A 795 -8.09 16.02 9.23
CA ASN A 795 -6.77 16.65 9.18
C ASN A 795 -5.78 16.07 10.23
N GLY A 796 -6.14 14.98 10.92
CA GLY A 796 -5.32 14.38 11.98
C GLY A 796 -5.47 15.03 13.36
N GLY A 797 -6.24 16.13 13.48
CA GLY A 797 -6.32 16.96 14.68
C GLY A 797 -7.65 16.94 15.43
N LEU A 798 -7.68 17.61 16.59
CA LEU A 798 -8.90 17.88 17.37
C LEU A 798 -9.79 18.96 16.75
N PHE A 799 -9.19 19.82 15.93
CA PHE A 799 -9.81 20.96 15.27
C PHE A 799 -9.23 21.10 13.86
N ASP A 800 -9.71 22.09 13.11
CA ASP A 800 -8.94 22.57 11.97
C ASP A 800 -7.63 23.23 12.43
N ASN A 801 -6.54 23.02 11.67
CA ASN A 801 -5.19 23.39 12.11
C ASN A 801 -4.98 24.91 12.12
N ASN A 802 -5.79 25.65 11.36
CA ASN A 802 -5.68 27.10 11.26
C ASN A 802 -6.37 27.79 12.44
N ILE A 803 -5.61 28.65 13.12
CA ILE A 803 -6.16 29.57 14.11
C ILE A 803 -6.89 30.69 13.35
N LEU A 804 -8.18 30.86 13.63
CA LEU A 804 -8.96 31.97 13.08
C LEU A 804 -8.77 33.20 13.97
N ALA A 805 -8.75 34.37 13.34
CA ALA A 805 -8.75 35.64 14.03
C ALA A 805 -9.98 35.78 14.94
N LYS A 806 -9.92 36.74 15.87
CA LYS A 806 -11.07 37.09 16.71
C LYS A 806 -12.29 37.37 15.81
N PRO A 807 -13.49 36.91 16.21
CA PRO A 807 -14.69 37.19 15.44
C PRO A 807 -14.90 38.71 15.41
N GLU A 808 -15.24 39.24 14.24
CA GLU A 808 -15.84 40.57 14.16
C GLU A 808 -17.17 40.54 14.93
N LYS A 809 -17.60 41.69 15.47
CA LYS A 809 -18.86 41.78 16.22
C LYS A 809 -19.98 41.10 15.40
N ASP A 810 -20.71 40.19 16.04
CA ASP A 810 -21.80 39.34 15.50
C ASP A 810 -21.46 37.98 14.84
N ASP A 811 -20.20 37.54 14.74
CA ASP A 811 -19.93 36.20 14.17
C ASP A 811 -20.24 35.06 15.19
N LYS A 812 -21.39 34.39 15.03
CA LYS A 812 -21.90 33.27 15.86
C LYS A 812 -21.02 32.00 15.84
N LYS A 813 -19.82 32.03 15.25
CA LYS A 813 -18.94 30.85 15.19
C LYS A 813 -18.40 30.52 16.58
N LYS A 814 -18.80 29.37 17.12
CA LYS A 814 -18.20 28.80 18.34
C LYS A 814 -16.74 28.45 18.07
N LEU A 815 -15.83 29.37 18.41
CA LEU A 815 -14.39 29.12 18.43
C LEU A 815 -14.01 28.40 19.73
N PHE A 816 -12.99 27.56 19.65
CA PHE A 816 -12.35 26.93 20.79
C PHE A 816 -11.09 27.71 21.14
N PRO A 817 -10.89 28.07 22.42
CA PRO A 817 -9.79 28.93 22.83
C PRO A 817 -8.43 28.23 22.58
N ILE A 818 -7.44 29.00 22.13
CA ILE A 818 -6.07 28.50 21.89
C ILE A 818 -5.47 27.93 23.19
N LYS A 819 -5.77 28.59 24.31
CA LYS A 819 -5.46 28.19 25.69
C LYS A 819 -6.61 28.57 26.60
N LYS A 820 -6.80 27.85 27.70
CA LYS A 820 -7.88 28.09 28.66
C LYS A 820 -7.95 29.54 29.19
N SER A 821 -6.82 30.22 29.30
CA SER A 821 -6.72 31.62 29.74
C SER A 821 -6.90 32.66 28.63
N LEU A 822 -6.95 32.26 27.36
CA LEU A 822 -7.06 33.16 26.21
C LEU A 822 -8.49 33.14 25.69
N SER A 823 -9.21 34.25 25.88
CA SER A 823 -10.57 34.40 25.39
C SER A 823 -10.62 34.41 23.85
N THR A 824 -11.65 33.79 23.28
CA THR A 824 -11.82 33.75 21.83
C THR A 824 -12.21 35.09 21.23
N THR A 825 -12.78 35.99 22.03
CA THR A 825 -13.14 37.36 21.65
C THR A 825 -11.94 38.28 21.49
N SER A 826 -10.84 38.01 22.19
CA SER A 826 -9.61 38.81 22.12
C SER A 826 -8.55 38.16 21.24
N TYR A 827 -8.41 36.83 21.30
CA TYR A 827 -7.30 36.10 20.69
C TYR A 827 -7.72 35.18 19.54
N GLY A 828 -9.01 35.13 19.19
CA GLY A 828 -9.51 34.17 18.23
C GLY A 828 -9.40 32.72 18.75
N GLY A 829 -9.36 31.75 17.84
CA GLY A 829 -9.33 30.36 18.25
C GLY A 829 -9.48 29.36 17.12
N TYR A 830 -9.59 28.09 17.52
CA TYR A 830 -9.79 26.99 16.59
C TYR A 830 -11.26 26.86 16.21
N ALA A 831 -11.52 26.54 14.95
CA ALA A 831 -12.85 26.23 14.46
C ALA A 831 -13.00 24.74 14.14
N ARG A 832 -14.24 24.32 13.93
CA ARG A 832 -14.61 22.96 13.45
C ARG A 832 -13.96 21.86 14.28
N ALA A 833 -14.37 21.74 15.53
CA ALA A 833 -13.96 20.62 16.36
C ALA A 833 -14.33 19.29 15.71
N THR A 834 -13.42 18.33 15.82
CA THR A 834 -13.67 16.94 15.48
C THR A 834 -14.69 16.40 16.46
N ILE A 835 -15.85 16.00 15.93
CA ILE A 835 -16.93 15.40 16.71
C ILE A 835 -16.68 13.90 16.82
N ALA A 836 -16.54 13.38 18.05
CA ALA A 836 -16.30 11.96 18.29
C ALA A 836 -17.53 11.11 17.92
N TYR A 837 -18.68 11.54 18.43
CA TYR A 837 -20.01 11.04 18.13
C TYR A 837 -21.04 12.10 18.54
N SER A 838 -22.29 11.92 18.13
CA SER A 838 -23.39 12.79 18.58
C SER A 838 -24.16 12.10 19.71
N ILE A 839 -24.86 12.89 20.50
CA ILE A 839 -25.73 12.39 21.58
C ILE A 839 -27.11 13.03 21.45
N LEU A 840 -28.13 12.20 21.53
CA LEU A 840 -29.53 12.62 21.62
C LEU A 840 -29.95 12.51 23.08
N ILE A 841 -30.47 13.60 23.64
CA ILE A 841 -30.73 13.77 25.06
C ILE A 841 -32.22 14.02 25.23
N VAL A 842 -32.83 13.35 26.21
CA VAL A 842 -34.19 13.64 26.68
C VAL A 842 -34.08 14.27 28.07
N SER A 843 -34.52 15.51 28.20
CA SER A 843 -34.53 16.27 29.46
C SER A 843 -35.95 16.67 29.86
N GLU A 844 -36.22 16.87 31.15
CA GLU A 844 -37.51 17.37 31.64
C GLU A 844 -37.44 18.81 32.14
N PHE A 845 -38.38 19.64 31.67
CA PHE A 845 -38.64 20.96 32.23
C PHE A 845 -40.11 21.05 32.63
N GLY A 846 -40.40 20.87 33.92
CA GLY A 846 -41.76 20.79 34.44
C GLY A 846 -42.47 19.51 33.99
N LYS A 847 -43.66 19.64 33.37
CA LYS A 847 -44.41 18.51 32.79
C LYS A 847 -44.00 18.13 31.36
N ASN A 848 -43.11 18.91 30.73
CA ASN A 848 -42.75 18.74 29.32
C ASN A 848 -41.37 18.06 29.19
N LYS A 849 -41.28 17.04 28.33
CA LYS A 849 -40.01 16.45 27.88
C LYS A 849 -39.49 17.26 26.68
N GLU A 850 -38.19 17.56 26.69
CA GLU A 850 -37.47 18.28 25.64
C GLU A 850 -36.38 17.36 25.06
N LEU A 851 -36.32 17.24 23.72
CA LEU A 851 -35.22 16.58 23.04
C LEU A 851 -34.12 17.58 22.65
N LYS A 852 -32.86 17.19 22.84
CA LYS A 852 -31.68 17.94 22.40
C LYS A 852 -30.71 17.03 21.66
N LEU A 853 -30.18 17.52 20.54
CA LEU A 853 -29.06 16.90 19.84
C LEU A 853 -27.80 17.70 20.14
N LEU A 854 -26.71 17.00 20.45
CA LEU A 854 -25.39 17.61 20.67
C LEU A 854 -24.31 16.78 19.96
N GLY A 855 -23.43 17.44 19.20
CA GLY A 855 -22.18 16.83 18.77
C GLY A 855 -21.16 16.88 19.89
N LEU A 856 -20.70 15.73 20.39
CA LEU A 856 -19.68 15.66 21.43
C LEU A 856 -18.28 15.87 20.81
N PRO A 857 -17.59 16.98 21.12
CA PRO A 857 -16.22 17.18 20.64
C PRO A 857 -15.30 16.11 21.19
N LEU A 858 -14.34 15.66 20.39
CA LEU A 858 -13.34 14.67 20.81
C LEU A 858 -12.53 15.13 22.03
N LEU A 859 -12.28 16.44 22.15
CA LEU A 859 -11.63 17.04 23.32
C LEU A 859 -12.40 16.78 24.63
N ASP A 860 -13.74 16.80 24.55
CA ASP A 860 -14.61 16.69 25.72
C ASP A 860 -15.00 15.23 26.03
N LYS A 861 -14.72 14.29 25.13
CA LYS A 861 -15.11 12.88 25.23
C LYS A 861 -14.74 12.27 26.58
N VAL A 862 -13.48 12.40 26.99
CA VAL A 862 -12.99 11.80 28.24
C VAL A 862 -13.71 12.38 29.46
N LYS A 863 -13.95 13.70 29.48
CA LYS A 863 -14.68 14.36 30.56
C LYS A 863 -16.14 13.90 30.60
N TYR A 864 -16.77 13.80 29.44
CA TYR A 864 -18.14 13.33 29.29
C TYR A 864 -18.30 11.87 29.73
N GLU A 865 -17.47 10.95 29.22
CA GLU A 865 -17.57 9.52 29.55
C GLU A 865 -17.29 9.24 31.03
N LYS A 866 -16.48 10.06 31.69
CA LYS A 866 -16.25 9.97 33.14
C LYS A 866 -17.51 10.30 33.97
N ASN A 867 -18.26 11.33 33.57
CA ASN A 867 -19.53 11.69 34.22
C ASN A 867 -20.44 12.46 33.23
N PRO A 868 -21.33 11.76 32.50
CA PRO A 868 -22.17 12.38 31.47
C PRO A 868 -23.10 13.46 32.04
N ILE A 869 -23.74 13.21 33.18
CA ILE A 869 -24.70 14.13 33.80
C ILE A 869 -24.00 15.42 34.25
N ALA A 870 -22.86 15.31 34.92
CA ALA A 870 -22.10 16.49 35.35
C ALA A 870 -21.59 17.32 34.15
N TYR A 871 -21.16 16.67 33.07
CA TYR A 871 -20.78 17.38 31.84
C TYR A 871 -21.97 18.13 31.25
N LEU A 872 -23.12 17.46 31.09
CA LEU A 872 -24.34 18.06 30.52
C LEU A 872 -24.84 19.23 31.38
N ASN A 873 -24.85 19.10 32.70
CA ASN A 873 -25.18 20.19 33.61
C ASN A 873 -24.22 21.37 33.45
N SER A 874 -22.91 21.11 33.27
CA SER A 874 -21.90 22.16 33.09
C SER A 874 -22.05 22.97 31.80
N ILE A 875 -22.78 22.44 30.82
CA ILE A 875 -23.10 23.13 29.56
C ILE A 875 -24.57 23.58 29.49
N GLY A 876 -25.29 23.55 30.63
CA GLY A 876 -26.65 24.07 30.76
C GLY A 876 -27.79 23.09 30.40
N ILE A 877 -27.49 21.79 30.24
CA ILE A 877 -28.51 20.75 30.02
C ILE A 877 -28.75 20.03 31.34
N ILE A 878 -29.85 20.37 32.01
CA ILE A 878 -30.27 19.85 33.32
C ILE A 878 -31.44 18.87 33.20
N ASN A 879 -31.75 18.12 34.28
CA ASN A 879 -32.88 17.18 34.36
C ASN A 879 -32.89 16.10 33.25
N VAL A 880 -31.72 15.54 32.94
CA VAL A 880 -31.55 14.50 31.93
C VAL A 880 -32.18 13.18 32.39
N LYS A 881 -33.03 12.58 31.56
CA LYS A 881 -33.65 11.26 31.79
C LYS A 881 -32.95 10.15 31.03
N SER A 882 -32.72 10.39 29.73
CA SER A 882 -32.16 9.39 28.82
C SER A 882 -31.18 10.03 27.87
N ILE A 883 -30.16 9.25 27.49
CA ILE A 883 -29.12 9.66 26.56
C ILE A 883 -28.92 8.52 25.56
N PHE A 884 -29.00 8.84 24.27
CA PHE A 884 -28.71 7.92 23.18
C PHE A 884 -27.44 8.36 22.46
N LYS A 885 -26.48 7.44 22.36
CA LYS A 885 -25.23 7.66 21.64
C LYS A 885 -25.44 7.40 20.15
N LEU A 886 -25.07 8.36 19.32
CA LEU A 886 -25.19 8.32 17.86
C LEU A 886 -23.80 8.46 17.21
N PRO A 887 -23.03 7.36 17.08
CA PRO A 887 -21.75 7.39 16.38
C PRO A 887 -21.88 7.69 14.89
N LYS A 888 -20.73 7.90 14.24
CA LYS A 888 -20.69 8.14 12.79
C LYS A 888 -21.18 6.90 12.04
N TYR A 889 -21.94 7.16 10.99
CA TYR A 889 -22.62 6.21 10.13
C TYR A 889 -23.80 5.46 10.77
N CYS A 890 -24.37 5.97 11.87
CA CYS A 890 -25.72 5.54 12.28
C CYS A 890 -26.71 5.72 11.13
N LEU A 891 -27.55 4.72 10.90
CA LEU A 891 -28.50 4.68 9.81
C LEU A 891 -29.87 5.20 10.28
N PHE A 892 -30.45 6.12 9.54
CA PHE A 892 -31.78 6.67 9.78
C PHE A 892 -32.67 6.40 8.57
N GLU A 893 -33.88 5.91 8.80
CA GLU A 893 -34.93 5.74 7.81
C GLU A 893 -35.99 6.83 7.98
N PHE A 894 -36.34 7.50 6.89
CA PHE A 894 -37.34 8.56 6.85
C PHE A 894 -38.53 8.09 6.02
N GLN A 895 -39.73 8.36 6.52
CA GLN A 895 -40.97 8.09 5.81
C GLN A 895 -41.40 9.31 4.99
N GLU A 896 -41.86 9.07 3.77
CA GLU A 896 -42.54 10.04 2.93
C GLU A 896 -43.72 9.36 2.26
N LYS A 897 -44.83 10.08 2.01
CA LYS A 897 -46.17 9.58 1.65
C LYS A 897 -46.30 8.13 1.14
N ASN A 898 -45.52 7.71 0.14
CA ASN A 898 -45.54 6.36 -0.45
C ASN A 898 -44.16 5.64 -0.51
N THR A 899 -43.11 6.15 0.14
CA THR A 899 -41.73 5.63 0.03
C THR A 899 -40.86 5.93 1.26
N ASN A 900 -39.96 5.00 1.61
CA ASN A 900 -38.93 5.24 2.62
C ASN A 900 -37.57 5.51 1.96
N TYR A 901 -36.78 6.41 2.54
CA TYR A 901 -35.38 6.62 2.15
C TYR A 901 -34.47 6.68 3.38
N ARG A 902 -33.17 6.47 3.17
CA ARG A 902 -32.22 6.26 4.27
C ARG A 902 -31.06 7.23 4.22
N ARG A 903 -30.51 7.56 5.39
CA ARG A 903 -29.32 8.39 5.55
C ARG A 903 -28.38 7.87 6.63
N TYR A 904 -27.09 8.03 6.38
CA TYR A 904 -26.05 7.89 7.38
C TYR A 904 -25.78 9.23 8.07
N MET A 905 -25.65 9.21 9.38
CA MET A 905 -25.18 10.38 10.12
C MET A 905 -23.66 10.52 10.03
N VAL A 906 -23.17 11.70 9.66
CA VAL A 906 -21.73 11.99 9.63
C VAL A 906 -21.31 12.80 10.84
N SER A 907 -22.18 13.72 11.28
CA SER A 907 -22.06 14.51 12.50
C SER A 907 -23.44 14.97 12.96
N ASN A 908 -23.50 15.71 14.06
CA ASN A 908 -24.70 16.40 14.57
C ASN A 908 -25.29 17.44 13.60
N GLN A 909 -24.63 17.71 12.47
CA GLN A 909 -25.07 18.69 11.48
C GLN A 909 -24.98 18.18 10.03
N GLU A 910 -24.63 16.91 9.81
CA GLU A 910 -24.50 16.36 8.46
C GLU A 910 -25.08 14.95 8.35
N LEU A 911 -25.95 14.78 7.35
CA LEU A 911 -26.42 13.48 6.87
C LEU A 911 -25.86 13.19 5.48
N LYS A 912 -25.54 11.94 5.21
CA LYS A 912 -25.15 11.43 3.89
C LYS A 912 -26.10 10.36 3.41
N ARG A 913 -26.16 10.16 2.09
CA ARG A 913 -26.99 9.14 1.45
C ARG A 913 -26.63 7.72 1.90
N ALA A 914 -27.65 6.88 2.02
CA ALA A 914 -27.53 5.46 2.38
C ALA A 914 -28.35 4.54 1.47
N ASN A 915 -28.83 5.06 0.33
CA ASN A 915 -29.59 4.30 -0.67
C ASN A 915 -28.70 4.04 -1.89
N GLN A 916 -28.99 2.96 -2.62
CA GLN A 916 -28.28 2.60 -3.85
C GLN A 916 -29.25 2.33 -4.98
N LEU A 917 -28.86 2.66 -6.20
CA LEU A 917 -29.64 2.33 -7.38
C LEU A 917 -29.46 0.85 -7.71
N PHE A 918 -30.56 0.19 -8.05
CA PHE A 918 -30.57 -1.18 -8.54
C PHE A 918 -30.94 -1.21 -10.04
N LEU A 919 -30.12 -1.88 -10.83
CA LEU A 919 -30.40 -2.21 -12.22
C LEU A 919 -30.44 -3.73 -12.38
N THR A 920 -31.28 -4.21 -13.29
CA THR A 920 -31.34 -5.63 -13.67
C THR A 920 -30.09 -6.05 -14.45
N CYS A 921 -29.89 -7.36 -14.62
CA CYS A 921 -28.77 -7.90 -15.40
C CYS A 921 -28.76 -7.34 -16.84
N LYS A 922 -29.92 -7.31 -17.51
CA LYS A 922 -30.05 -6.79 -18.88
C LYS A 922 -29.72 -5.30 -18.98
N GLU A 923 -30.16 -4.52 -18.00
CA GLU A 923 -29.85 -3.08 -17.94
C GLU A 923 -28.36 -2.83 -17.66
N THR A 924 -27.76 -3.60 -16.74
CA THR A 924 -26.34 -3.52 -16.40
C THR A 924 -25.45 -3.91 -17.58
N GLU A 925 -25.83 -4.94 -18.33
CA GLU A 925 -25.17 -5.34 -19.58
C GLU A 925 -25.15 -4.20 -20.59
N LEU A 926 -26.31 -3.56 -20.82
CA LEU A 926 -26.42 -2.47 -21.78
C LEU A 926 -25.52 -1.29 -21.40
N VAL A 927 -25.50 -0.92 -20.12
CA VAL A 927 -24.61 0.12 -19.59
C VAL A 927 -23.14 -0.27 -19.75
N TYR A 928 -22.79 -1.53 -19.43
CA TYR A 928 -21.42 -2.02 -19.57
C TYR A 928 -20.94 -1.94 -21.02
N LYS A 929 -21.75 -2.41 -21.97
CA LYS A 929 -21.43 -2.37 -23.41
C LYS A 929 -21.23 -0.92 -23.87
N HIS A 930 -22.14 -0.02 -23.49
CA HIS A 930 -22.03 1.40 -23.83
C HIS A 930 -20.77 2.09 -23.29
N ILE A 931 -20.39 1.83 -22.03
CA ILE A 931 -19.15 2.39 -21.44
C ILE A 931 -17.89 1.85 -22.13
N LYS A 932 -17.97 0.68 -22.78
CA LYS A 932 -16.82 -0.02 -23.37
C LYS A 932 -16.70 0.12 -24.89
N SER A 933 -17.68 0.70 -25.58
CA SER A 933 -17.79 0.55 -27.03
C SER A 933 -17.06 1.59 -27.89
N ASP A 934 -16.27 2.52 -27.32
CA ASP A 934 -15.46 3.51 -28.07
C ASP A 934 -16.19 4.09 -29.33
N ASN A 935 -17.44 4.52 -29.15
CA ASN A 935 -18.37 5.07 -30.16
C ASN A 935 -19.10 4.08 -31.10
N ASP A 936 -18.95 2.76 -30.94
CA ASP A 936 -19.84 1.79 -31.56
C ASP A 936 -21.21 1.81 -30.85
N ASN A 937 -22.28 2.05 -31.63
CA ASN A 937 -23.67 2.21 -31.17
C ASN A 937 -24.58 1.03 -31.56
N THR A 938 -24.02 -0.05 -32.10
CA THR A 938 -24.79 -1.23 -32.54
C THR A 938 -25.59 -1.89 -31.41
N HIS A 939 -25.14 -1.80 -30.16
CA HIS A 939 -25.83 -2.35 -28.98
C HIS A 939 -27.11 -1.60 -28.60
N LEU A 940 -27.38 -0.43 -29.19
CA LEU A 940 -28.54 0.40 -28.89
C LEU A 940 -29.80 -0.04 -29.67
N VAL A 941 -29.63 -0.68 -30.83
CA VAL A 941 -30.73 -1.11 -31.71
C VAL A 941 -31.60 -2.16 -31.00
N GLY A 942 -32.92 -1.91 -30.88
CA GLY A 942 -33.88 -2.82 -30.25
C GLY A 942 -33.87 -2.82 -28.70
N ASN A 943 -33.15 -1.89 -28.08
CA ASN A 943 -33.06 -1.74 -26.63
C ASN A 943 -33.76 -0.47 -26.09
N GLU A 944 -34.61 0.17 -26.88
CA GLU A 944 -35.23 1.47 -26.58
C GLU A 944 -35.99 1.43 -25.23
N LYS A 945 -36.79 0.39 -25.01
CA LYS A 945 -37.51 0.19 -23.74
C LYS A 945 -36.58 0.02 -22.54
N THR A 946 -35.43 -0.63 -22.73
CA THR A 946 -34.42 -0.84 -21.68
C THR A 946 -33.74 0.47 -21.31
N ILE A 947 -33.36 1.28 -22.31
CA ILE A 947 -32.75 2.61 -22.11
C ILE A 947 -33.70 3.52 -21.33
N LEU A 948 -34.98 3.58 -21.74
CA LEU A 948 -35.98 4.38 -21.04
C LEU A 948 -36.25 3.86 -19.62
N SER A 949 -36.21 2.54 -19.40
CA SER A 949 -36.31 1.94 -18.05
C SER A 949 -35.17 2.40 -17.15
N ILE A 950 -33.92 2.37 -17.65
CA ILE A 950 -32.73 2.83 -16.92
C ILE A 950 -32.89 4.30 -16.51
N TRP A 951 -33.25 5.15 -17.46
CA TRP A 951 -33.47 6.58 -17.21
C TRP A 951 -34.56 6.80 -16.16
N ASN A 952 -35.71 6.16 -16.32
CA ASN A 952 -36.82 6.29 -15.37
C ASN A 952 -36.43 5.83 -13.97
N LYS A 953 -35.69 4.72 -13.83
CA LYS A 953 -35.18 4.25 -12.52
C LYS A 953 -34.22 5.25 -11.89
N LEU A 954 -33.32 5.84 -12.68
CA LEU A 954 -32.40 6.87 -12.20
C LEU A 954 -33.17 8.11 -11.72
N VAL A 955 -34.11 8.62 -12.52
CA VAL A 955 -34.92 9.80 -12.15
C VAL A 955 -35.77 9.52 -10.90
N ILE A 956 -36.44 8.36 -10.84
CA ILE A 956 -37.20 7.94 -9.65
C ILE A 956 -36.30 7.81 -8.43
N PHE A 957 -35.10 7.25 -8.58
CA PHE A 957 -34.12 7.15 -7.50
C PHE A 957 -33.72 8.55 -7.01
N MET A 958 -33.39 9.47 -7.90
CA MET A 958 -33.05 10.85 -7.54
C MET A 958 -34.20 11.54 -6.79
N GLU A 959 -35.45 11.33 -7.23
CA GLU A 959 -36.66 11.89 -6.62
C GLU A 959 -36.90 11.32 -5.22
N ARG A 960 -37.00 9.99 -5.10
CA ARG A 960 -37.27 9.29 -3.83
C ARG A 960 -36.18 9.53 -2.79
N THR A 961 -34.93 9.64 -3.25
CA THR A 961 -33.79 9.87 -2.36
C THR A 961 -33.48 11.36 -2.20
N LYS A 962 -34.32 12.30 -2.64
CA LYS A 962 -34.07 13.76 -2.48
C LYS A 962 -32.64 14.17 -2.86
N LEU A 963 -32.13 13.62 -3.96
CA LEU A 963 -30.74 13.82 -4.38
C LEU A 963 -30.53 15.23 -4.94
N ILE A 964 -31.56 15.81 -5.56
CA ILE A 964 -31.59 17.17 -6.11
C ILE A 964 -32.85 17.90 -5.63
N ASP A 965 -32.97 19.20 -5.96
CA ASP A 965 -34.14 20.00 -5.59
C ASP A 965 -35.40 19.52 -6.33
N LYS A 966 -36.56 19.54 -5.64
CA LYS A 966 -37.84 19.09 -6.18
C LYS A 966 -38.22 19.83 -7.47
N LYS A 967 -37.87 21.12 -7.57
CA LYS A 967 -38.20 21.98 -8.72
C LYS A 967 -37.52 21.51 -10.02
N LEU A 968 -36.37 20.84 -9.92
CA LEU A 968 -35.58 20.39 -11.08
C LEU A 968 -36.12 19.09 -11.69
N PHE A 969 -36.97 18.33 -10.99
CA PHE A 969 -37.48 17.06 -11.51
C PHE A 969 -38.44 17.21 -12.69
N ALA A 970 -39.19 18.30 -12.77
CA ALA A 970 -40.11 18.53 -13.90
C ALA A 970 -39.32 18.61 -15.21
N SER A 971 -38.27 19.45 -15.24
CA SER A 971 -37.38 19.58 -16.39
C SER A 971 -36.64 18.29 -16.72
N LEU A 972 -36.17 17.53 -15.71
CA LEU A 972 -35.49 16.25 -15.95
C LEU A 972 -36.40 15.15 -16.48
N LYS A 973 -37.68 15.15 -16.11
CA LYS A 973 -38.68 14.21 -16.64
C LYS A 973 -38.98 14.48 -18.11
N GLN A 974 -38.95 15.74 -18.54
CA GLN A 974 -39.17 16.18 -19.92
C GLN A 974 -37.94 15.98 -20.82
N LEU A 975 -36.73 16.03 -20.25
CA LEU A 975 -35.47 15.95 -21.01
C LEU A 975 -35.32 14.68 -21.86
N LYS A 976 -35.95 13.56 -21.48
CA LYS A 976 -35.95 12.32 -22.28
C LYS A 976 -36.73 12.43 -23.59
N ASP A 977 -37.64 13.40 -23.68
CA ASP A 977 -38.50 13.61 -24.85
C ASP A 977 -37.84 14.59 -25.84
N GLU A 978 -36.76 15.27 -25.42
CA GLU A 978 -36.05 16.31 -26.18
C GLU A 978 -34.69 15.83 -26.73
N VAL A 979 -34.23 14.65 -26.33
CA VAL A 979 -32.88 14.16 -26.63
C VAL A 979 -32.96 12.69 -27.10
N ASP A 980 -32.09 12.30 -28.03
CA ASP A 980 -32.06 10.92 -28.52
C ASP A 980 -31.66 9.88 -27.45
N LEU A 981 -31.93 8.60 -27.74
CA LEU A 981 -31.69 7.48 -26.83
C LEU A 981 -30.22 7.30 -26.46
N ILE A 982 -29.30 7.67 -27.34
CA ILE A 982 -27.86 7.51 -27.13
C ILE A 982 -27.41 8.47 -26.03
N ASN A 983 -27.80 9.74 -26.18
CA ASN A 983 -27.52 10.78 -25.21
C ASN A 983 -28.23 10.52 -23.88
N ILE A 984 -29.44 9.95 -23.86
CA ILE A 984 -30.10 9.52 -22.61
C ILE A 984 -29.25 8.49 -21.86
N LEU A 985 -28.71 7.50 -22.57
CA LEU A 985 -27.88 6.46 -21.96
C LEU A 985 -26.53 7.02 -21.48
N ASP A 986 -25.91 7.93 -22.25
CA ASP A 986 -24.68 8.63 -21.88
C ASP A 986 -24.88 9.48 -20.61
N MET A 987 -25.96 10.26 -20.56
CA MET A 987 -26.35 11.04 -19.37
C MET A 987 -26.57 10.15 -18.15
N ALA A 988 -27.21 8.99 -18.32
CA ALA A 988 -27.40 8.03 -17.25
C ALA A 988 -26.07 7.43 -16.76
N ALA A 989 -25.21 7.02 -17.70
CA ALA A 989 -23.89 6.44 -17.41
C ALA A 989 -23.00 7.41 -16.62
N LYS A 990 -22.92 8.67 -17.06
CA LYS A 990 -22.21 9.76 -16.36
C LYS A 990 -22.76 10.06 -14.96
N SER A 991 -24.04 9.74 -14.72
CA SER A 991 -24.73 9.98 -13.45
C SER A 991 -24.65 8.82 -12.46
N PHE A 992 -24.27 7.61 -12.87
CA PHE A 992 -24.32 6.46 -11.96
C PHE A 992 -23.38 6.59 -10.78
N ASP A 993 -22.24 7.23 -10.94
CA ASP A 993 -21.26 7.42 -9.87
C ASP A 993 -21.84 8.08 -8.60
N PHE A 994 -22.96 8.80 -8.72
CA PHE A 994 -23.68 9.45 -7.61
C PHE A 994 -24.62 8.52 -6.85
N THR A 995 -24.94 7.37 -7.42
CA THR A 995 -25.92 6.42 -6.88
C THR A 995 -25.31 5.43 -5.88
N LYS A 996 -23.98 5.38 -5.72
CA LYS A 996 -23.28 4.63 -4.66
C LYS A 996 -23.12 5.40 -3.34
N ILE A 997 -22.92 4.70 -2.23
CA ILE A 997 -22.82 5.30 -0.88
C ILE A 997 -21.59 6.20 -0.75
N SER A 998 -20.53 5.94 -1.52
CA SER A 998 -19.19 6.56 -1.39
C SER A 998 -18.93 7.83 -2.24
N ALA A 999 -19.80 8.20 -3.19
CA ALA A 999 -19.61 9.38 -4.07
C ALA A 999 -19.34 10.73 -3.34
N GLY A 1000 -18.29 11.44 -3.72
CA GLY A 1000 -17.85 12.69 -3.05
C GLY A 1000 -18.16 14.00 -3.79
N GLN A 1001 -18.74 13.94 -4.99
CA GLN A 1001 -18.87 15.09 -5.88
C GLN A 1001 -20.04 16.03 -5.51
N LYS A 1002 -19.94 17.30 -5.93
CA LYS A 1002 -20.88 18.40 -5.56
C LYS A 1002 -22.05 18.59 -6.56
N LYS A 1003 -21.90 18.10 -7.78
CA LYS A 1003 -22.86 18.23 -8.89
C LYS A 1003 -22.89 16.92 -9.68
N ILE A 1004 -24.03 16.59 -10.28
CA ILE A 1004 -24.20 15.50 -11.24
C ILE A 1004 -23.97 16.06 -12.64
N SER A 1005 -22.97 15.58 -13.35
CA SER A 1005 -22.75 15.94 -14.75
C SER A 1005 -23.58 15.04 -15.65
N LEU A 1006 -24.54 15.61 -16.36
CA LEU A 1006 -25.34 14.89 -17.36
C LEU A 1006 -24.66 14.98 -18.73
N SER A 1007 -24.17 16.16 -19.10
CA SER A 1007 -23.38 16.42 -20.31
C SER A 1007 -22.32 17.48 -20.04
N ASP A 1008 -21.53 17.83 -21.07
CA ASP A 1008 -20.50 18.87 -20.97
C ASP A 1008 -21.08 20.26 -20.66
N SER A 1009 -22.34 20.49 -21.07
CA SER A 1009 -23.07 21.74 -20.85
C SER A 1009 -24.09 21.69 -19.72
N LEU A 1010 -24.54 20.49 -19.30
CA LEU A 1010 -25.60 20.32 -18.32
C LEU A 1010 -25.10 19.63 -17.04
N SER A 1011 -25.19 20.35 -15.91
CA SER A 1011 -24.89 19.80 -14.59
C SER A 1011 -25.96 20.18 -13.57
N LEU A 1012 -26.30 19.23 -12.68
CA LEU A 1012 -27.30 19.41 -11.63
C LEU A 1012 -26.64 19.56 -10.26
N PRO A 1013 -27.03 20.56 -9.45
CA PRO A 1013 -26.53 20.67 -8.08
C PRO A 1013 -27.10 19.55 -7.19
N ILE A 1014 -26.24 18.89 -6.42
CA ILE A 1014 -26.68 17.88 -5.45
C ILE A 1014 -27.14 18.56 -4.18
N LYS A 1015 -28.31 18.16 -3.69
CA LYS A 1015 -28.85 18.62 -2.41
C LYS A 1015 -27.97 18.11 -1.27
N ARG A 1016 -27.25 19.02 -0.62
CA ARG A 1016 -26.48 18.69 0.59
C ARG A 1016 -27.37 18.71 1.81
N TRP A 1017 -27.25 17.67 2.63
CA TRP A 1017 -27.93 17.56 3.91
C TRP A 1017 -27.00 18.02 5.03
N GLN A 1018 -26.58 19.29 4.92
CA GLN A 1018 -25.78 19.99 5.91
C GLN A 1018 -26.65 21.04 6.57
N PHE A 1019 -26.79 20.95 7.88
CA PHE A 1019 -27.69 21.79 8.67
C PHE A 1019 -26.90 22.90 9.36
N LYS A 1020 -27.51 24.10 9.44
CA LYS A 1020 -26.85 25.26 10.05
C LYS A 1020 -26.74 25.18 11.59
N SER A 1021 -27.51 24.30 12.22
CA SER A 1021 -27.54 24.12 13.67
C SER A 1021 -28.05 22.72 14.05
N ASP A 1022 -27.75 22.31 15.27
CA ASP A 1022 -28.16 21.04 15.87
C ASP A 1022 -29.69 20.93 15.99
N GLU A 1023 -30.37 22.05 16.29
CA GLU A 1023 -31.85 22.13 16.32
C GLU A 1023 -32.49 21.83 14.96
N LYS A 1024 -31.90 22.33 13.86
CA LYS A 1024 -32.41 22.05 12.51
C LYS A 1024 -32.20 20.59 12.12
N MET A 1025 -31.09 19.99 12.55
CA MET A 1025 -30.86 18.56 12.39
C MET A 1025 -31.86 17.75 13.22
N LEU A 1026 -32.07 18.12 14.49
CA LEU A 1026 -33.02 17.43 15.37
C LEU A 1026 -34.45 17.46 14.82
N ASN A 1027 -34.91 18.62 14.33
CA ASN A 1027 -36.22 18.75 13.68
C ASN A 1027 -36.36 17.86 12.45
N GLN A 1028 -35.26 17.52 11.78
CA GLN A 1028 -35.28 16.56 10.69
C GLN A 1028 -35.31 15.12 11.20
N LEU A 1029 -34.64 14.82 12.32
CA LEU A 1029 -34.51 13.47 12.88
C LEU A 1029 -35.69 13.00 13.73
N LYS A 1030 -36.47 13.91 14.31
CA LYS A 1030 -37.58 13.56 15.22
C LYS A 1030 -38.61 12.61 14.60
N ASP A 1031 -38.80 12.67 13.29
CA ASP A 1031 -39.76 11.82 12.56
C ASP A 1031 -39.07 10.62 11.88
N ALA A 1032 -37.82 10.31 12.26
CA ALA A 1032 -37.03 9.25 11.66
C ALA A 1032 -36.98 8.00 12.55
N THR A 1033 -36.72 6.85 11.94
CA THR A 1033 -36.39 5.60 12.63
C THR A 1033 -34.88 5.39 12.62
N LEU A 1034 -34.25 5.31 13.79
CA LEU A 1034 -32.86 4.90 13.93
C LEU A 1034 -32.74 3.39 13.75
N ILE A 1035 -31.80 2.95 12.92
CA ILE A 1035 -31.54 1.53 12.63
C ILE A 1035 -30.12 1.20 13.07
N HIS A 1036 -30.02 0.31 14.06
CA HIS A 1036 -28.76 -0.33 14.43
C HIS A 1036 -28.63 -1.65 13.68
N GLN A 1037 -27.60 -1.77 12.85
CA GLN A 1037 -27.32 -2.96 12.07
C GLN A 1037 -26.14 -3.73 12.67
N SER A 1038 -26.21 -5.05 12.68
CA SER A 1038 -25.07 -5.93 12.96
C SER A 1038 -24.00 -5.85 11.85
N ILE A 1039 -22.87 -6.57 11.98
CA ILE A 1039 -21.77 -6.44 11.00
C ILE A 1039 -22.18 -6.87 9.59
N THR A 1040 -23.09 -7.84 9.48
CA THR A 1040 -23.67 -8.31 8.21
C THR A 1040 -24.96 -7.56 7.83
N GLY A 1041 -25.58 -6.86 8.78
CA GLY A 1041 -26.87 -6.19 8.61
C GLY A 1041 -28.07 -7.15 8.60
N LEU A 1042 -27.88 -8.41 8.97
CA LEU A 1042 -28.96 -9.39 9.12
C LEU A 1042 -29.81 -9.15 10.36
N TYR A 1043 -29.18 -8.72 11.46
CA TYR A 1043 -29.90 -8.30 12.66
C TYR A 1043 -30.03 -6.77 12.65
N GLU A 1044 -31.27 -6.29 12.76
CA GLU A 1044 -31.59 -4.87 12.90
C GLU A 1044 -32.34 -4.62 14.20
N THR A 1045 -31.94 -3.60 14.94
CA THR A 1045 -32.77 -2.99 15.99
C THR A 1045 -33.27 -1.64 15.48
N ARG A 1046 -34.59 -1.45 15.46
CA ARG A 1046 -35.24 -0.24 14.96
C ARG A 1046 -35.85 0.54 16.11
N ILE A 1047 -35.47 1.80 16.23
CA ILE A 1047 -35.93 2.71 17.28
C ILE A 1047 -36.65 3.88 16.60
N ASP A 1048 -37.95 3.96 16.81
CA ASP A 1048 -38.77 5.06 16.32
C ASP A 1048 -38.53 6.30 17.19
N LEU A 1049 -37.89 7.32 16.61
CA LEU A 1049 -37.53 8.53 17.36
C LEU A 1049 -38.72 9.45 17.59
N SER A 1050 -39.83 9.27 16.85
CA SER A 1050 -41.04 10.07 17.03
C SER A 1050 -41.70 9.83 18.38
N LYS A 1051 -41.52 8.63 18.93
CA LYS A 1051 -42.02 8.21 20.24
C LYS A 1051 -41.12 8.63 21.39
N LEU A 1052 -39.92 9.13 21.11
CA LEU A 1052 -39.04 9.62 22.17
C LEU A 1052 -39.64 10.92 22.71
N GLY A 1053 -40.04 10.90 23.99
CA GLY A 1053 -40.71 12.03 24.63
C GLY A 1053 -42.20 11.82 24.88
N GLU A 1054 -42.80 10.74 24.37
CA GLU A 1054 -44.17 10.31 24.73
C GLU A 1054 -44.13 9.37 25.96
N GLU A 1055 -45.29 9.05 26.55
CA GLU A 1055 -45.41 8.12 27.70
C GLU A 1055 -45.29 6.64 27.29
#